data_AF-A0A6M3KXJ2-F1
#
_entry.id   AF-A0A6M3KXJ2-F1
#
_cell.length_a   1.000
_cell.length_b   1.000
_cell.length_c   1.000
_cell.angle_alpha   90.00
_cell.angle_beta   90.00
_cell.angle_gamma   90.00
#
_symmetry.space_group_name_H-M   'P 1'
#
loop_
_entity.id
_entity.type
_entity.pdbx_description
1 polymer ?
#
loop_
_entity_poly.entity_id
_entity_poly.type
_entity_poly.pdbx_seq_one_letter_code
_entity_poly.pdbx_strand_id
1 'polypeptide(L)'
;MDSLEQIDSEIKICQRCELRAGCTQPVPGIGNIGAKYFLLGEAPGREEDVAGLPFIGSAGRKLDKLLALADIDINNCYLSNVCRCRPPKNRDPRKKEIKACVEFLWREIRLVKPQYIIALGATPLGLFTTSGVRQTHGTMMDINVEGATYKLISQYHPAACLHQPRLWAEMLGDWENLPEKVPHDFTILPESALDSTSVPIMALDTETDGHGGLGQWSVAFRYSGQIYVIPFYGKRKGMSFSNPLVFHNAKYDIRELKANGIEVKGPIHDTMILAYCMGLGKQAPKDDSKARAGSNMVGGLGLKYLARRHLGMQMMKWDDVKENPESVPEYNAMDSVGTLLLAEKWMPQVGQFYYNIDMPLLPVLMAMEDRGVQIDPNFLATFAKDLDNRLANFDLPLNPHATQDVQSYVYGTLGVEPWKFTETGAPSVESEVLETINDPVVKQILEYKELYKDRGTYVENYVKMRDIEDRVHPEYKQTSTSTSRLSCARPNLQNVDKDGDMRKLIVAKEGHKLVRFDFDQLEFRTLACITLDPVLLSALAQNKKIHTVTAERMGVKYRDAKTVNFGVMFGQEAWSLSQQLRISIGEARNFLDYYFATFPGIKRYRDQQTERIKAEKKATIPWTGRTRRIDAMYVESWRIQQEGIKEGINLPVQGTAAEVVKTVMIELHRLGAPMVLQVHDELLLEVPKKDAVEYSQWLKEYVPTIVTINDVQFPIDVSIGDNWYEVSK
;
A
#
# COMPACT_ATOMS: atom_id res chain seq x y z
N MET A 1 49.93 -9.43 19.67
CA MET A 1 48.60 -9.55 19.03
C MET A 1 47.83 -8.33 19.44
N ASP A 2 47.21 -7.67 18.48
CA ASP A 2 46.36 -6.49 18.71
C ASP A 2 45.16 -6.91 19.57
N SER A 3 44.78 -6.13 20.59
CA SER A 3 43.58 -6.38 21.42
C SER A 3 42.67 -5.16 21.44
N LEU A 4 41.39 -5.36 21.76
CA LEU A 4 40.44 -4.23 21.85
C LEU A 4 40.88 -3.23 22.92
N GLU A 5 41.44 -3.70 24.04
CA GLU A 5 41.96 -2.84 25.11
C GLU A 5 43.17 -2.00 24.64
N GLN A 6 43.99 -2.54 23.74
CA GLN A 6 45.11 -1.80 23.15
C GLN A 6 44.60 -0.69 22.22
N ILE A 7 43.65 -1.01 21.34
CA ILE A 7 43.01 -0.03 20.45
C ILE A 7 42.34 1.09 21.26
N ASP A 8 41.60 0.73 22.31
CA ASP A 8 40.95 1.70 23.20
C ASP A 8 41.95 2.63 23.87
N SER A 9 43.09 2.08 24.32
CA SER A 9 44.16 2.85 24.94
C SER A 9 44.78 3.84 23.95
N GLU A 10 45.01 3.42 22.71
CA GLU A 10 45.50 4.29 21.63
C GLU A 10 44.49 5.39 21.26
N ILE A 11 43.20 5.05 21.19
CA ILE A 11 42.12 6.01 20.92
C ILE A 11 42.09 7.09 22.01
N LYS A 12 42.18 6.69 23.29
CA LYS A 12 42.13 7.61 24.44
C LYS A 12 43.27 8.63 24.47
N ILE A 13 44.42 8.33 23.87
CA ILE A 13 45.58 9.25 23.79
C ILE A 13 45.76 9.89 22.40
N CYS A 14 44.86 9.60 21.45
CA CYS A 14 44.99 10.03 20.06
C CYS A 14 45.00 11.56 19.90
N GLN A 15 45.94 12.08 19.10
CA GLN A 15 46.09 13.50 18.72
C GLN A 15 46.10 13.71 17.19
N ARG A 16 45.62 12.73 16.41
CA ARG A 16 45.78 12.69 14.95
C ARG A 16 44.98 13.74 14.17
N CYS A 17 44.01 14.42 14.81
CA CYS A 17 43.23 15.48 14.18
C CYS A 17 42.72 16.52 15.18
N GLU A 18 42.22 17.64 14.64
CA GLU A 18 41.74 18.79 15.40
C GLU A 18 40.51 18.51 16.29
N LEU A 19 39.76 17.43 16.03
CA LEU A 19 38.61 17.06 16.86
C LEU A 19 39.00 16.79 18.31
N ARG A 20 40.24 16.34 18.55
CA ARG A 20 40.71 16.04 19.91
C ARG A 20 40.68 17.26 20.83
N ALA A 21 40.94 18.46 20.29
CA ALA A 21 40.95 19.69 21.07
C ALA A 21 39.53 20.16 21.45
N GLY A 22 38.50 19.69 20.73
CA GLY A 22 37.11 20.11 20.90
C GLY A 22 36.21 19.09 21.62
N CYS A 23 36.70 17.88 21.87
CA CYS A 23 35.97 16.82 22.57
C CYS A 23 36.34 16.77 24.06
N THR A 24 35.41 16.33 24.91
CA THR A 24 35.69 16.07 26.34
C THR A 24 36.62 14.87 26.47
N GLN A 25 36.32 13.80 25.73
CA GLN A 25 37.13 12.60 25.64
C GLN A 25 36.79 11.80 24.37
N PRO A 26 37.73 11.05 23.80
CA PRO A 26 37.43 10.10 22.74
C PRO A 26 36.54 8.97 23.24
N VAL A 27 35.72 8.44 22.35
CA VAL A 27 34.77 7.37 22.59
C VAL A 27 35.19 6.13 21.80
N PRO A 28 35.86 5.16 22.45
CA PRO A 28 36.16 3.86 21.85
C PRO A 28 34.89 3.03 21.60
N GLY A 29 35.03 1.95 20.84
CA GLY A 29 33.94 0.98 20.65
C GLY A 29 33.67 0.17 21.91
N ILE A 30 32.49 -0.46 21.98
CA ILE A 30 32.10 -1.34 23.10
C ILE A 30 31.40 -2.59 22.58
N GLY A 31 31.74 -3.75 23.16
CA GLY A 31 31.13 -5.04 22.84
C GLY A 31 32.12 -6.19 22.96
N ASN A 32 31.67 -7.39 22.61
CA ASN A 32 32.46 -8.61 22.73
C ASN A 32 33.16 -8.98 21.41
N ILE A 33 34.31 -9.65 21.50
CA ILE A 33 34.91 -10.35 20.37
C ILE A 33 33.95 -11.46 19.91
N GLY A 34 33.73 -11.59 18.59
CA GLY A 34 32.78 -12.54 18.03
C GLY A 34 31.33 -12.06 18.04
N ALA A 35 31.07 -10.79 18.35
CA ALA A 35 29.74 -10.19 18.20
C ALA A 35 29.20 -10.42 16.77
N LYS A 36 27.96 -10.90 16.67
CA LYS A 36 27.30 -11.18 15.38
C LYS A 36 27.11 -9.92 14.55
N TYR A 37 26.77 -8.81 15.21
CA TYR A 37 26.49 -7.52 14.57
C TYR A 37 27.51 -6.46 14.99
N PHE A 38 28.04 -5.72 14.02
CA PHE A 38 28.88 -4.55 14.24
C PHE A 38 28.11 -3.30 13.83
N LEU A 39 27.62 -2.53 14.79
CA LEU A 39 26.85 -1.31 14.51
C LEU A 39 27.79 -0.11 14.45
N LEU A 40 27.79 0.53 13.30
CA LEU A 40 28.72 1.61 12.98
C LEU A 40 27.97 2.93 12.79
N GLY A 41 28.15 3.83 13.74
CA GLY A 41 27.67 5.21 13.70
C GLY A 41 28.69 6.17 13.10
N GLU A 42 28.29 7.42 12.97
CA GLU A 42 29.10 8.48 12.37
C GLU A 42 30.16 9.03 13.34
N ALA A 43 29.70 9.61 14.45
CA ALA A 43 30.55 10.22 15.45
C ALA A 43 29.78 10.37 16.78
N PRO A 44 30.48 10.50 17.92
CA PRO A 44 29.83 10.67 19.22
C PRO A 44 28.97 11.93 19.31
N GLY A 45 27.78 11.79 19.90
CA GLY A 45 26.98 12.91 20.37
C GLY A 45 27.51 13.53 21.66
N ARG A 46 26.81 14.57 22.16
CA ARG A 46 27.20 15.28 23.40
C ARG A 46 27.22 14.37 24.63
N GLU A 47 26.21 13.54 24.79
CA GLU A 47 26.09 12.62 25.92
C GLU A 47 27.21 11.57 25.86
N GLU A 48 27.48 11.03 24.67
CA GLU A 48 28.55 10.05 24.42
C GLU A 48 29.95 10.63 24.68
N ASP A 49 30.22 11.86 24.23
CA ASP A 49 31.47 12.58 24.48
C ASP A 49 31.73 12.77 25.99
N VAL A 50 30.70 13.09 26.77
CA VAL A 50 30.84 13.28 28.22
C VAL A 50 31.03 11.94 28.94
N ALA A 51 30.29 10.90 28.55
CA ALA A 51 30.34 9.61 29.24
C ALA A 51 31.47 8.69 28.77
N GLY A 52 31.97 8.88 27.55
CA GLY A 52 32.99 8.01 26.96
C GLY A 52 32.44 6.70 26.43
N LEU A 53 31.11 6.60 26.25
CA LEU A 53 30.41 5.40 25.77
C LEU A 53 29.61 5.73 24.52
N PRO A 54 29.68 4.92 23.45
CA PRO A 54 28.94 5.19 22.23
C PRO A 54 27.45 4.84 22.41
N PHE A 55 26.58 5.50 21.65
CA PHE A 55 25.13 5.23 21.60
C PHE A 55 24.38 5.26 22.94
N ILE A 56 24.73 6.16 23.86
CA ILE A 56 23.93 6.37 25.10
C ILE A 56 22.96 7.57 25.02
N GLY A 57 23.08 8.37 23.96
CA GLY A 57 22.30 9.58 23.76
C GLY A 57 20.88 9.34 23.21
N SER A 58 20.22 10.40 22.73
CA SER A 58 18.90 10.32 22.10
C SER A 58 18.85 9.36 20.90
N ALA A 59 19.91 9.31 20.09
CA ALA A 59 20.06 8.35 19.00
C ALA A 59 20.22 6.91 19.51
N GLY A 60 20.94 6.74 20.62
CA GLY A 60 21.12 5.46 21.31
C GLY A 60 19.82 4.84 21.80
N ARG A 61 19.03 5.61 22.55
CA ARG A 61 17.69 5.16 23.02
C ARG A 61 16.74 4.78 21.88
N LYS A 62 16.93 5.35 20.69
CA LYS A 62 16.21 4.95 19.47
C LYS A 62 16.79 3.65 18.89
N LEU A 63 18.10 3.52 18.85
CA LEU A 63 18.76 2.27 18.45
C LEU A 63 18.31 1.08 19.33
N ASP A 64 18.20 1.26 20.64
CA ASP A 64 17.73 0.22 21.57
C ASP A 64 16.33 -0.30 21.20
N LYS A 65 15.42 0.60 20.81
CA LYS A 65 14.07 0.23 20.36
C LYS A 65 14.10 -0.57 19.06
N LEU A 66 15.02 -0.27 18.15
CA LEU A 66 15.17 -0.96 16.88
C LEU A 66 15.78 -2.36 17.07
N LEU A 67 16.76 -2.48 17.96
CA LEU A 67 17.34 -3.77 18.35
C LEU A 67 16.30 -4.67 19.01
N ALA A 68 15.52 -4.13 19.96
CA ALA A 68 14.43 -4.87 20.61
C ALA A 68 13.36 -5.32 19.61
N LEU A 69 13.03 -4.48 18.63
CA LEU A 69 12.08 -4.84 17.58
C LEU A 69 12.58 -5.96 16.67
N ALA A 70 13.88 -5.97 16.36
CA ALA A 70 14.52 -6.98 15.54
C ALA A 70 14.88 -8.26 16.31
N ASP A 71 14.51 -8.35 17.60
CA ASP A 71 14.91 -9.43 18.51
C ASP A 71 16.43 -9.66 18.55
N ILE A 72 17.20 -8.56 18.50
CA ILE A 72 18.67 -8.59 18.59
C ILE A 72 19.08 -8.25 20.01
N ASP A 73 19.69 -9.22 20.68
CA ASP A 73 20.37 -9.00 21.97
C ASP A 73 21.60 -8.09 21.78
N ILE A 74 21.68 -7.03 22.58
CA ILE A 74 22.80 -6.09 22.63
C ILE A 74 24.13 -6.79 22.95
N ASN A 75 24.13 -7.92 23.65
CA ASN A 75 25.34 -8.71 23.92
C ASN A 75 25.95 -9.34 22.66
N ASN A 76 25.14 -9.48 21.58
CA ASN A 76 25.59 -9.93 20.26
C ASN A 76 26.04 -8.76 19.36
N CYS A 77 26.15 -7.56 19.92
CA CYS A 77 26.49 -6.35 19.20
C CYS A 77 27.86 -5.81 19.63
N TYR A 78 28.59 -5.27 18.65
CA TYR A 78 29.73 -4.39 18.87
C TYR A 78 29.37 -3.00 18.35
N LEU A 79 29.36 -2.01 19.22
CA LEU A 79 28.96 -0.63 18.92
C LEU A 79 30.19 0.24 18.72
N SER A 80 30.24 0.97 17.61
CA SER A 80 31.40 1.79 17.26
C SER A 80 31.02 3.00 16.41
N ASN A 81 31.90 4.00 16.31
CA ASN A 81 31.72 5.18 15.47
C ASN A 81 32.91 5.35 14.51
N VAL A 82 32.66 5.86 13.31
CA VAL A 82 33.72 6.17 12.33
C VAL A 82 34.74 7.16 12.92
N CYS A 83 34.26 8.27 13.47
CA CYS A 83 35.09 9.21 14.22
C CYS A 83 35.00 8.92 15.71
N ARG A 84 36.15 8.98 16.42
CA ARG A 84 36.21 8.72 17.87
C ARG A 84 35.97 9.94 18.73
N CYS A 85 36.04 11.12 18.15
CA CYS A 85 35.88 12.38 18.87
C CYS A 85 34.66 13.11 18.31
N ARG A 86 33.93 13.81 19.19
CA ARG A 86 32.74 14.57 18.82
C ARG A 86 33.07 15.79 17.96
N PRO A 87 32.44 15.96 16.77
CA PRO A 87 32.54 17.18 15.99
C PRO A 87 31.88 18.39 16.68
N PRO A 88 32.41 19.61 16.52
CA PRO A 88 31.79 20.82 17.06
C PRO A 88 30.34 20.96 16.62
N LYS A 89 29.43 21.22 17.57
CA LYS A 89 27.97 21.34 17.33
C LYS A 89 27.32 20.10 16.69
N ASN A 90 27.93 18.91 16.79
CA ASN A 90 27.45 17.67 16.15
C ASN A 90 27.30 17.78 14.62
N ARG A 91 28.15 18.57 13.95
CA ARG A 91 28.20 18.56 12.48
C ARG A 91 28.71 17.23 11.95
N ASP A 92 28.47 16.98 10.67
CA ASP A 92 29.08 15.86 9.96
C ASP A 92 30.63 15.94 9.99
N PRO A 93 31.34 14.81 10.16
CA PRO A 93 32.79 14.77 10.19
C PRO A 93 33.40 15.03 8.80
N ARG A 94 34.51 15.76 8.79
CA ARG A 94 35.26 16.07 7.56
C ARG A 94 36.08 14.86 7.11
N LYS A 95 36.36 14.76 5.80
CA LYS A 95 37.18 13.68 5.22
C LYS A 95 38.53 13.45 5.93
N LYS A 96 39.20 14.53 6.37
CA LYS A 96 40.47 14.43 7.13
C LYS A 96 40.27 13.79 8.51
N GLU A 97 39.15 14.07 9.17
CA GLU A 97 38.80 13.54 10.50
C GLU A 97 38.45 12.06 10.40
N ILE A 98 37.69 11.67 9.37
CA ILE A 98 37.38 10.27 9.05
C ILE A 98 38.69 9.50 8.79
N LYS A 99 39.56 10.03 7.91
CA LYS A 99 40.83 9.40 7.56
C LYS A 99 41.74 9.19 8.78
N ALA A 100 41.69 10.08 9.77
CA ALA A 100 42.48 9.97 10.99
C ALA A 100 42.02 8.82 11.91
N CYS A 101 40.74 8.46 11.88
CA CYS A 101 40.14 7.45 12.75
C CYS A 101 39.93 6.08 12.09
N VAL A 102 39.84 6.02 10.76
CA VAL A 102 39.43 4.80 10.03
C VAL A 102 40.34 3.58 10.28
N GLU A 103 41.62 3.82 10.56
CA GLU A 103 42.57 2.73 10.89
C GLU A 103 42.17 1.98 12.17
N PHE A 104 41.65 2.68 13.19
CA PHE A 104 41.16 2.03 14.41
C PHE A 104 39.93 1.16 14.11
N LEU A 105 39.04 1.66 13.25
CA LEU A 105 37.84 0.92 12.84
C LEU A 105 38.19 -0.38 12.11
N TRP A 106 39.16 -0.36 11.20
CA TRP A 106 39.59 -1.58 10.51
C TRP A 106 40.17 -2.62 11.45
N ARG A 107 40.98 -2.19 12.42
CA ARG A 107 41.52 -3.07 13.47
C ARG A 107 40.41 -3.67 14.33
N GLU A 108 39.42 -2.87 14.74
CA GLU A 108 38.24 -3.36 15.48
C GLU A 108 37.46 -4.41 14.69
N ILE A 109 37.10 -4.14 13.42
CA ILE A 109 36.35 -5.08 12.58
C ILE A 109 37.12 -6.40 12.43
N ARG A 110 38.45 -6.33 12.27
CA ARG A 110 39.32 -7.51 12.15
C ARG A 110 39.36 -8.36 13.42
N LEU A 111 39.34 -7.73 14.58
CA LEU A 111 39.34 -8.43 15.87
C LEU A 111 37.96 -9.00 16.21
N VAL A 112 36.90 -8.22 15.99
CA VAL A 112 35.53 -8.61 16.29
C VAL A 112 35.05 -9.72 15.35
N LYS A 113 35.45 -9.68 14.07
CA LYS A 113 35.02 -10.61 13.00
C LYS A 113 33.50 -10.78 12.94
N PRO A 114 32.73 -9.69 12.76
CA PRO A 114 31.28 -9.76 12.79
C PRO A 114 30.73 -10.50 11.57
N GLN A 115 29.54 -11.09 11.71
CA GLN A 115 28.82 -11.65 10.57
C GLN A 115 28.19 -10.54 9.71
N TYR A 116 27.71 -9.48 10.36
CA TYR A 116 27.06 -8.34 9.73
C TYR A 116 27.62 -7.02 10.25
N ILE A 117 27.87 -6.07 9.35
CA ILE A 117 28.18 -4.67 9.69
C ILE A 117 26.93 -3.85 9.37
N ILE A 118 26.37 -3.15 10.36
CA ILE A 118 25.21 -2.28 10.18
C ILE A 118 25.69 -0.83 10.15
N ALA A 119 25.73 -0.23 8.95
CA ALA A 119 26.10 1.16 8.78
C ALA A 119 24.89 2.08 9.03
N LEU A 120 24.97 2.90 10.07
CA LEU A 120 23.93 3.82 10.50
C LEU A 120 24.17 5.20 9.87
N GLY A 121 23.51 5.49 8.75
CA GLY A 121 23.62 6.79 8.07
C GLY A 121 24.70 6.87 6.99
N ALA A 122 24.85 8.05 6.40
CA ALA A 122 25.59 8.24 5.15
C ALA A 122 27.10 8.15 5.32
N THR A 123 27.63 8.71 6.41
CA THR A 123 29.05 8.68 6.71
C THR A 123 29.62 7.26 6.84
N PRO A 124 29.08 6.38 7.70
CA PRO A 124 29.57 5.01 7.79
C PRO A 124 29.31 4.19 6.53
N LEU A 125 28.18 4.40 5.84
CA LEU A 125 27.89 3.74 4.57
C LEU A 125 28.93 4.09 3.49
N GLY A 126 29.30 5.37 3.43
CA GLY A 126 30.25 5.91 2.45
C GLY A 126 31.68 5.38 2.58
N LEU A 127 32.02 4.67 3.65
CA LEU A 127 33.29 3.95 3.76
C LEU A 127 33.34 2.70 2.89
N PHE A 128 32.18 2.14 2.54
CA PHE A 128 32.07 0.84 1.89
C PHE A 128 31.46 0.91 0.49
N THR A 129 30.63 1.93 0.21
CA THR A 129 29.94 2.07 -1.07
C THR A 129 29.75 3.53 -1.46
N THR A 130 29.57 3.77 -2.76
CA THR A 130 29.20 5.08 -3.32
C THR A 130 27.69 5.33 -3.29
N SER A 131 26.89 4.31 -2.95
CA SER A 131 25.43 4.40 -2.92
C SER A 131 24.92 5.19 -1.70
N GLY A 132 23.86 5.98 -1.90
CA GLY A 132 23.27 6.79 -0.84
C GLY A 132 22.26 6.04 0.02
N VAL A 133 22.21 6.34 1.33
CA VAL A 133 21.32 5.68 2.31
C VAL A 133 19.86 5.69 1.88
N ARG A 134 19.36 6.80 1.30
CA ARG A 134 17.96 6.88 0.83
C ARG A 134 17.59 5.84 -0.21
N GLN A 135 18.58 5.32 -0.95
CA GLN A 135 18.38 4.32 -2.00
C GLN A 135 18.58 2.89 -1.50
N THR A 136 19.40 2.73 -0.44
CA THR A 136 19.92 1.44 0.02
C THR A 136 19.51 1.06 1.45
N HIS A 137 18.78 1.90 2.19
CA HIS A 137 18.35 1.55 3.54
C HIS A 137 17.53 0.25 3.57
N GLY A 138 17.72 -0.56 4.61
CA GLY A 138 17.10 -1.88 4.75
C GLY A 138 17.59 -2.93 3.76
N THR A 139 18.72 -2.69 3.08
CA THR A 139 19.32 -3.62 2.10
C THR A 139 20.66 -4.16 2.61
N MET A 140 21.04 -5.33 2.09
CA MET A 140 22.30 -6.00 2.40
C MET A 140 23.18 -6.10 1.15
N MET A 141 24.50 -6.00 1.32
CA MET A 141 25.49 -6.16 0.25
C MET A 141 26.78 -6.80 0.77
N ASP A 142 27.51 -7.48 -0.12
CA ASP A 142 28.87 -7.95 0.20
C ASP A 142 29.88 -6.82 0.09
N ILE A 143 30.78 -6.75 1.06
CA ILE A 143 31.88 -5.78 1.08
C ILE A 143 33.18 -6.48 1.41
N ASN A 144 34.28 -5.99 0.84
CA ASN A 144 35.61 -6.43 1.20
C ASN A 144 36.25 -5.41 2.13
N VAL A 145 36.65 -5.85 3.33
CA VAL A 145 37.39 -5.05 4.29
C VAL A 145 38.72 -5.75 4.53
N GLU A 146 39.80 -5.14 4.02
CA GLU A 146 41.18 -5.63 4.16
C GLU A 146 41.38 -7.11 3.79
N GLY A 147 40.73 -7.56 2.71
CA GLY A 147 40.87 -8.93 2.20
C GLY A 147 39.89 -9.95 2.76
N ALA A 148 39.02 -9.55 3.70
CA ALA A 148 37.93 -10.40 4.21
C ALA A 148 36.55 -9.89 3.75
N THR A 149 35.66 -10.82 3.41
CA THR A 149 34.30 -10.51 2.96
C THR A 149 33.34 -10.44 4.15
N TYR A 150 32.60 -9.35 4.25
CA TYR A 150 31.56 -9.12 5.26
C TYR A 150 30.24 -8.75 4.60
N LYS A 151 29.13 -8.95 5.33
CA LYS A 151 27.81 -8.49 4.91
C LYS A 151 27.53 -7.11 5.50
N LEU A 152 27.40 -6.10 4.66
CA LEU A 152 27.00 -4.74 5.05
C LEU A 152 25.50 -4.58 4.96
N ILE A 153 24.87 -4.05 6.00
CA ILE A 153 23.46 -3.65 6.03
C ILE A 153 23.41 -2.13 6.15
N SER A 154 22.76 -1.48 5.19
CA SER A 154 22.57 -0.04 5.20
C SER A 154 21.31 0.32 5.98
N GLN A 155 21.41 1.26 6.91
CA GLN A 155 20.30 1.73 7.73
C GLN A 155 20.31 3.26 7.81
N TYR A 156 19.14 3.88 7.98
CA TYR A 156 19.09 5.28 8.39
C TYR A 156 19.75 5.44 9.78
N HIS A 157 20.39 6.59 10.02
CA HIS A 157 20.88 6.89 11.36
C HIS A 157 19.68 7.19 12.28
N PRO A 158 19.59 6.64 13.50
CA PRO A 158 18.45 6.87 14.41
C PRO A 158 18.16 8.34 14.70
N ALA A 159 19.20 9.19 14.69
CA ALA A 159 19.05 10.64 14.84
C ALA A 159 18.27 11.33 13.69
N ALA A 160 18.19 10.74 12.50
CA ALA A 160 17.46 11.33 11.37
C ALA A 160 15.97 11.56 11.70
N CYS A 161 15.40 10.71 12.56
CA CYS A 161 14.03 10.82 13.03
C CYS A 161 13.79 12.02 13.96
N LEU A 162 14.82 12.69 14.46
CA LEU A 162 14.68 13.91 15.26
C LEU A 162 14.25 15.10 14.40
N HIS A 163 14.67 15.12 13.12
CA HIS A 163 14.34 16.18 12.17
C HIS A 163 13.27 15.74 11.17
N GLN A 164 13.13 14.44 10.94
CA GLN A 164 12.13 13.85 10.05
C GLN A 164 11.42 12.68 10.77
N PRO A 165 10.45 12.97 11.67
CA PRO A 165 9.79 11.93 12.48
C PRO A 165 9.18 10.78 11.67
N ARG A 166 8.83 11.01 10.40
CA ARG A 166 8.25 10.02 9.48
C ARG A 166 9.20 8.88 9.13
N LEU A 167 10.53 9.12 9.12
CA LEU A 167 11.52 8.08 8.81
C LEU A 167 11.50 6.92 9.80
N TRP A 168 10.94 7.13 10.99
CA TRP A 168 10.89 6.11 12.02
C TRP A 168 10.10 4.88 11.59
N ALA A 169 8.96 5.05 10.90
CA ALA A 169 8.17 3.92 10.38
C ALA A 169 8.95 3.09 9.35
N GLU A 170 9.74 3.74 8.50
CA GLU A 170 10.60 3.07 7.53
C GLU A 170 11.70 2.27 8.23
N MET A 171 12.37 2.90 9.22
CA MET A 171 13.41 2.24 10.01
C MET A 171 12.86 1.01 10.74
N LEU A 172 11.70 1.09 11.38
CA LEU A 172 11.12 -0.07 12.07
C LEU A 172 10.89 -1.23 11.12
N GLY A 173 10.33 -0.96 9.94
CA GLY A 173 10.19 -2.00 8.93
C GLY A 173 11.54 -2.56 8.47
N ASP A 174 12.59 -1.75 8.37
CA ASP A 174 13.92 -2.20 7.95
C ASP A 174 14.54 -3.14 8.98
N TRP A 175 14.26 -2.89 10.25
CA TRP A 175 14.78 -3.66 11.38
C TRP A 175 13.98 -4.93 11.65
N GLU A 176 12.65 -4.89 11.54
CA GLU A 176 11.79 -6.09 11.58
C GLU A 176 12.18 -7.13 10.51
N ASN A 177 12.74 -6.66 9.40
CA ASN A 177 13.05 -7.49 8.24
C ASN A 177 14.54 -7.63 7.99
N LEU A 178 15.39 -7.49 9.02
CA LEU A 178 16.81 -7.77 8.86
C LEU A 178 16.97 -9.17 8.25
N PRO A 179 17.66 -9.30 7.11
CA PRO A 179 17.62 -10.52 6.33
C PRO A 179 18.28 -11.66 7.11
N GLU A 180 17.49 -12.63 7.54
CA GLU A 180 17.99 -13.99 7.70
C GLU A 180 18.39 -14.48 6.30
N LYS A 181 19.65 -14.91 6.13
CA LYS A 181 20.13 -15.41 4.84
C LYS A 181 19.26 -16.58 4.41
N VAL A 182 18.44 -16.37 3.38
CA VAL A 182 17.89 -17.46 2.59
C VAL A 182 18.90 -17.74 1.49
N PRO A 183 19.50 -18.95 1.43
CA PRO A 183 20.33 -19.35 0.30
C PRO A 183 19.54 -19.17 -0.99
N HIS A 184 20.10 -18.42 -1.93
CA HIS A 184 19.47 -18.06 -3.21
C HIS A 184 20.36 -18.40 -4.41
N ASP A 185 21.44 -19.15 -4.19
CA ASP A 185 22.19 -19.75 -5.28
C ASP A 185 21.27 -20.73 -6.02
N PHE A 186 21.26 -20.64 -7.34
CA PHE A 186 20.45 -21.49 -8.20
C PHE A 186 21.29 -22.09 -9.32
N THR A 187 20.82 -23.22 -9.85
CA THR A 187 21.42 -23.88 -11.01
C THR A 187 20.46 -23.84 -12.19
N ILE A 188 20.95 -23.40 -13.35
CA ILE A 188 20.16 -23.41 -14.59
C ILE A 188 20.19 -24.83 -15.16
N LEU A 189 19.00 -25.36 -15.49
CA LEU A 189 18.81 -26.66 -16.12
C LEU A 189 18.26 -26.51 -17.55
N PRO A 190 18.51 -27.48 -18.45
CA PRO A 190 17.90 -27.50 -19.77
C PRO A 190 16.40 -27.80 -19.69
N GLU A 191 15.63 -27.39 -20.71
CA GLU A 191 14.17 -27.61 -20.80
C GLU A 191 13.77 -29.09 -20.60
N SER A 192 14.61 -30.03 -21.04
CA SER A 192 14.36 -31.48 -20.90
C SER A 192 14.36 -31.98 -19.45
N ALA A 193 14.82 -31.17 -18.49
CA ALA A 193 14.88 -31.54 -17.08
C ALA A 193 13.55 -31.31 -16.34
N LEU A 194 12.56 -30.66 -16.96
CA LEU A 194 11.28 -30.40 -16.31
C LEU A 194 10.43 -31.68 -16.24
N ASP A 195 10.56 -32.44 -15.15
CA ASP A 195 9.59 -33.46 -14.75
C ASP A 195 8.65 -32.90 -13.68
N SER A 196 7.53 -32.34 -14.13
CA SER A 196 6.51 -31.71 -13.29
C SER A 196 5.91 -32.64 -12.23
N THR A 197 6.07 -33.97 -12.31
CA THR A 197 5.45 -34.89 -11.34
C THR A 197 6.15 -34.91 -9.96
N SER A 198 7.39 -34.43 -9.88
CA SER A 198 8.26 -34.53 -8.70
C SER A 198 8.41 -33.23 -7.89
N VAL A 199 7.83 -32.13 -8.37
CA VAL A 199 8.04 -30.78 -7.83
C VAL A 199 6.77 -30.26 -7.13
N PRO A 200 6.79 -29.96 -5.82
CA PRO A 200 5.58 -29.59 -5.09
C PRO A 200 5.08 -28.17 -5.39
N ILE A 201 5.96 -27.25 -5.75
CA ILE A 201 5.63 -25.86 -6.06
C ILE A 201 6.62 -25.29 -7.07
N MET A 202 6.13 -24.51 -8.03
CA MET A 202 6.96 -23.87 -9.06
C MET A 202 6.67 -22.37 -9.10
N ALA A 203 7.70 -21.54 -9.20
CA ALA A 203 7.55 -20.11 -9.44
C ALA A 203 7.82 -19.78 -10.90
N LEU A 204 6.95 -18.97 -11.50
CA LEU A 204 7.03 -18.59 -12.90
C LEU A 204 7.10 -17.07 -13.04
N ASP A 205 7.82 -16.64 -14.06
CA ASP A 205 7.98 -15.23 -14.43
C ASP A 205 8.15 -15.09 -15.94
N THR A 206 7.51 -14.08 -16.54
CA THR A 206 7.48 -13.87 -18.00
C THR A 206 8.09 -12.53 -18.42
N GLU A 207 8.88 -12.55 -19.49
CA GLU A 207 9.46 -11.38 -20.15
C GLU A 207 8.89 -11.21 -21.55
N THR A 208 8.45 -9.99 -21.86
CA THR A 208 7.93 -9.64 -23.19
C THR A 208 9.04 -9.14 -24.11
N ASP A 209 8.93 -9.45 -25.40
CA ASP A 209 9.86 -9.07 -26.47
C ASP A 209 9.85 -7.57 -26.86
N GLY A 210 9.21 -6.71 -26.04
CA GLY A 210 9.06 -5.28 -26.33
C GLY A 210 7.99 -4.93 -27.37
N HIS A 211 7.44 -5.94 -28.07
CA HIS A 211 6.31 -5.80 -29.02
C HIS A 211 5.03 -6.48 -28.51
N GLY A 212 5.03 -6.95 -27.26
CA GLY A 212 3.88 -7.56 -26.61
C GLY A 212 3.72 -9.07 -26.89
N GLY A 213 4.78 -9.73 -27.37
CA GLY A 213 4.86 -11.19 -27.44
C GLY A 213 5.74 -11.78 -26.33
N LEU A 214 5.47 -13.03 -25.94
CA LEU A 214 6.29 -13.76 -24.98
C LEU A 214 7.66 -14.03 -25.59
N GLY A 215 8.67 -13.30 -25.11
CA GLY A 215 10.06 -13.45 -25.54
C GLY A 215 10.72 -14.61 -24.77
N GLN A 216 10.76 -14.46 -23.45
CA GLN A 216 11.40 -15.40 -22.54
C GLN A 216 10.54 -15.62 -21.30
N TRP A 217 10.62 -16.79 -20.69
CA TRP A 217 10.04 -17.05 -19.37
C TRP A 217 10.84 -18.12 -18.64
N SER A 218 10.65 -18.24 -17.33
CA SER A 218 11.37 -19.22 -16.52
C SER A 218 10.48 -19.90 -15.51
N VAL A 219 10.91 -21.09 -15.11
CA VAL A 219 10.33 -21.88 -14.03
C VAL A 219 11.40 -22.13 -12.99
N ALA A 220 11.23 -21.59 -11.78
CA ALA A 220 12.08 -21.86 -10.63
C ALA A 220 11.42 -22.87 -9.68
N PHE A 221 12.21 -23.79 -9.13
CA PHE A 221 11.72 -24.76 -8.14
C PHE A 221 12.83 -25.28 -7.22
N ARG A 222 12.44 -25.84 -6.08
CA ARG A 222 13.35 -26.49 -5.14
C ARG A 222 13.27 -28.01 -5.27
N TYR A 223 14.43 -28.65 -5.40
CA TYR A 223 14.56 -30.10 -5.40
C TYR A 223 15.77 -30.51 -4.54
N SER A 224 15.58 -31.45 -3.60
CA SER A 224 16.63 -31.90 -2.66
C SER A 224 17.38 -30.76 -1.94
N GLY A 225 16.67 -29.67 -1.60
CA GLY A 225 17.22 -28.51 -0.90
C GLY A 225 17.93 -27.48 -1.80
N GLN A 226 18.17 -27.79 -3.07
CA GLN A 226 18.77 -26.89 -4.05
C GLN A 226 17.72 -26.22 -4.92
N ILE A 227 18.02 -25.00 -5.41
CA ILE A 227 17.14 -24.24 -6.29
C ILE A 227 17.59 -24.44 -7.73
N TYR A 228 16.62 -24.74 -8.59
CA TYR A 228 16.83 -24.91 -10.02
C TYR A 228 15.95 -23.95 -10.81
N VAL A 229 16.46 -23.50 -11.95
CA VAL A 229 15.70 -22.67 -12.89
C VAL A 229 15.77 -23.28 -14.28
N ILE A 230 14.64 -23.37 -14.95
CA ILE A 230 14.54 -23.77 -16.35
C ILE A 230 14.05 -22.56 -17.16
N PRO A 231 14.89 -21.98 -18.03
CA PRO A 231 14.49 -20.93 -18.96
C PRO A 231 13.82 -21.54 -20.20
N PHE A 232 12.85 -20.82 -20.73
CA PHE A 232 12.11 -21.14 -21.95
C PHE A 232 12.09 -19.94 -22.88
N TYR A 233 12.05 -20.21 -24.18
CA TYR A 233 12.02 -19.17 -25.21
C TYR A 233 10.82 -19.34 -26.14
N GLY A 234 10.08 -18.24 -26.33
CA GLY A 234 8.93 -18.17 -27.21
C GLY A 234 7.74 -19.03 -26.78
N LYS A 235 6.85 -19.29 -27.74
CA LYS A 235 5.56 -19.97 -27.54
C LYS A 235 5.73 -21.47 -27.27
N ARG A 236 4.81 -22.05 -26.48
CA ARG A 236 4.76 -23.48 -26.18
C ARG A 236 3.31 -23.98 -26.20
N LYS A 237 2.79 -24.19 -27.41
CA LYS A 237 1.39 -24.61 -27.60
C LYS A 237 1.16 -26.01 -26.99
N GLY A 238 0.14 -26.12 -26.14
CA GLY A 238 -0.26 -27.39 -25.53
C GLY A 238 0.51 -27.76 -24.26
N MET A 239 1.44 -26.91 -23.82
CA MET A 239 2.07 -27.05 -22.51
C MET A 239 1.06 -26.65 -21.43
N SER A 240 1.02 -27.40 -20.33
CA SER A 240 0.15 -27.08 -19.20
C SER A 240 0.80 -27.44 -17.88
N PHE A 241 0.48 -26.65 -16.86
CA PHE A 241 0.98 -26.83 -15.50
C PHE A 241 -0.17 -27.16 -14.55
N SER A 242 -0.09 -28.33 -13.90
CA SER A 242 -1.10 -28.80 -12.93
C SER A 242 -0.65 -28.66 -11.47
N ASN A 243 0.65 -28.46 -11.23
CA ASN A 243 1.22 -28.24 -9.91
C ASN A 243 0.84 -26.86 -9.37
N PRO A 244 0.94 -26.64 -8.04
CA PRO A 244 0.89 -25.31 -7.45
C PRO A 244 1.91 -24.36 -8.10
N LEU A 245 1.43 -23.24 -8.61
CA LEU A 245 2.23 -22.21 -9.26
C LEU A 245 2.24 -20.93 -8.44
N VAL A 246 3.39 -20.27 -8.42
CA VAL A 246 3.60 -18.99 -7.76
C VAL A 246 4.04 -17.98 -8.80
N PHE A 247 3.45 -16.79 -8.73
CA PHE A 247 3.86 -15.65 -9.54
C PHE A 247 4.11 -14.44 -8.66
N HIS A 248 4.63 -13.38 -9.24
CA HIS A 248 4.57 -12.04 -8.67
C HIS A 248 3.72 -11.17 -9.60
N ASN A 249 2.51 -10.78 -9.19
CA ASN A 249 1.51 -10.16 -10.07
C ASN A 249 0.95 -11.11 -11.14
N ALA A 250 0.43 -12.25 -10.67
CA ALA A 250 -0.03 -13.40 -11.44
C ALA A 250 -0.95 -13.08 -12.63
N LYS A 251 -1.83 -12.07 -12.51
CA LYS A 251 -2.76 -11.70 -13.61
C LYS A 251 -2.01 -11.40 -14.91
N TYR A 252 -0.85 -10.77 -14.81
CA TYR A 252 -0.03 -10.39 -15.95
C TYR A 252 0.55 -11.64 -16.62
N ASP A 253 1.30 -12.44 -15.86
CA ASP A 253 1.97 -13.63 -16.38
C ASP A 253 0.99 -14.67 -16.91
N ILE A 254 -0.12 -14.91 -16.21
CA ILE A 254 -1.11 -15.91 -16.66
C ILE A 254 -1.75 -15.49 -17.99
N ARG A 255 -1.99 -14.19 -18.21
CA ARG A 255 -2.48 -13.70 -19.50
C ARG A 255 -1.47 -13.91 -20.60
N GLU A 256 -0.21 -13.58 -20.33
CA GLU A 256 0.86 -13.77 -21.29
C GLU A 256 1.04 -15.26 -21.65
N LEU A 257 1.11 -16.14 -20.64
CA LEU A 257 1.19 -17.59 -20.85
C LEU A 257 0.01 -18.11 -21.70
N LYS A 258 -1.22 -17.70 -21.38
CA LYS A 258 -2.43 -18.10 -22.11
C LYS A 258 -2.41 -17.61 -23.56
N ALA A 259 -2.02 -16.37 -23.82
CA ALA A 259 -1.89 -15.81 -25.17
C ALA A 259 -0.88 -16.58 -26.04
N ASN A 260 0.07 -17.27 -25.39
CA ASN A 260 1.13 -18.03 -26.03
C ASN A 260 0.91 -19.55 -25.99
N GLY A 261 -0.33 -19.99 -25.66
CA GLY A 261 -0.78 -21.38 -25.75
C GLY A 261 -0.36 -22.27 -24.58
N ILE A 262 0.01 -21.67 -23.44
CA ILE A 262 0.40 -22.34 -22.20
C ILE A 262 -0.77 -22.25 -21.21
N GLU A 263 -1.23 -23.38 -20.69
CA GLU A 263 -2.37 -23.45 -19.77
C GLU A 263 -1.93 -23.56 -18.31
N VAL A 264 -2.46 -22.69 -17.45
CA VAL A 264 -2.30 -22.76 -16.00
C VAL A 264 -3.53 -23.45 -15.41
N LYS A 265 -3.36 -24.69 -14.91
CA LYS A 265 -4.43 -25.53 -14.35
C LYS A 265 -4.30 -25.77 -12.86
N GLY A 266 -3.09 -25.67 -12.32
CA GLY A 266 -2.82 -25.89 -10.91
C GLY A 266 -3.26 -24.73 -10.00
N PRO A 267 -3.22 -24.92 -8.67
CA PRO A 267 -3.45 -23.86 -7.71
C PRO A 267 -2.51 -22.67 -7.94
N ILE A 268 -3.04 -21.45 -7.93
CA ILE A 268 -2.25 -20.24 -8.14
C ILE A 268 -1.96 -19.58 -6.79
N HIS A 269 -0.76 -19.03 -6.65
CA HIS A 269 -0.32 -18.15 -5.58
C HIS A 269 0.34 -16.91 -6.17
N ASP A 270 0.26 -15.81 -5.43
CA ASP A 270 0.84 -14.53 -5.85
C ASP A 270 1.56 -13.87 -4.67
N THR A 271 2.88 -13.69 -4.81
CA THR A 271 3.72 -13.11 -3.77
C THR A 271 3.42 -11.64 -3.49
N MET A 272 2.90 -10.89 -4.47
CA MET A 272 2.43 -9.51 -4.27
C MET A 272 1.18 -9.51 -3.38
N ILE A 273 0.24 -10.44 -3.62
CA ILE A 273 -0.96 -10.60 -2.79
C ILE A 273 -0.58 -11.13 -1.40
N LEU A 274 0.34 -12.09 -1.29
CA LEU A 274 0.88 -12.56 -0.01
C LEU A 274 1.47 -11.40 0.81
N ALA A 275 2.38 -10.63 0.22
CA ALA A 275 3.01 -9.49 0.87
C ALA A 275 1.99 -8.44 1.30
N TYR A 276 0.99 -8.19 0.45
CA TYR A 276 -0.15 -7.37 0.81
C TYR A 276 -0.89 -7.95 2.01
N CYS A 277 -1.30 -9.21 2.01
CA CYS A 277 -1.99 -9.87 3.10
C CYS A 277 -1.22 -9.85 4.43
N MET A 278 0.11 -9.92 4.36
CA MET A 278 1.03 -9.89 5.51
C MET A 278 1.31 -8.49 6.07
N GLY A 279 0.83 -7.42 5.41
CA GLY A 279 1.11 -6.06 5.88
C GLY A 279 2.49 -5.53 5.51
N LEU A 280 3.16 -6.11 4.51
CA LEU A 280 4.56 -5.81 4.17
C LEU A 280 4.74 -4.63 3.21
N GLY A 281 3.65 -4.12 2.64
CA GLY A 281 3.69 -2.93 1.80
C GLY A 281 3.85 -1.65 2.61
N LYS A 282 4.48 -0.63 2.03
CA LYS A 282 4.53 0.72 2.58
C LYS A 282 3.14 1.35 2.45
N GLN A 283 2.57 1.90 3.52
CA GLN A 283 1.46 2.83 3.33
C GLN A 283 1.99 4.05 2.58
N ALA A 284 1.44 4.34 1.41
CA ALA A 284 1.73 5.56 0.69
C ALA A 284 1.33 6.74 1.60
N PRO A 285 2.22 7.72 1.81
CA PRO A 285 1.85 8.92 2.55
C PRO A 285 0.58 9.52 1.94
N LYS A 286 -0.32 10.05 2.78
CA LYS A 286 -1.46 10.84 2.30
C LYS A 286 -1.04 12.08 1.48
N ASP A 287 0.23 12.45 1.60
CA ASP A 287 0.90 13.57 0.96
C ASP A 287 1.89 13.08 -0.14
N ASP A 288 1.54 12.07 -0.95
CA ASP A 288 2.27 11.79 -2.19
C ASP A 288 1.43 12.30 -3.36
N SER A 289 1.91 13.34 -4.05
CA SER A 289 1.30 14.01 -5.21
C SER A 289 0.78 13.12 -6.35
N LYS A 290 1.05 11.81 -6.35
CA LYS A 290 0.47 10.82 -7.28
C LYS A 290 -0.77 10.09 -6.73
N ALA A 291 -1.09 10.23 -5.45
CA ALA A 291 -2.29 9.69 -4.83
C ALA A 291 -3.49 10.61 -5.12
N ARG A 292 -4.20 10.35 -6.22
CA ARG A 292 -5.50 11.00 -6.48
C ARG A 292 -6.51 10.56 -5.42
N ALA A 293 -7.19 11.55 -4.82
CA ALA A 293 -8.33 11.51 -3.89
C ALA A 293 -8.72 10.11 -3.33
N GLY A 294 -8.45 9.89 -2.04
CA GLY A 294 -8.73 8.63 -1.33
C GLY A 294 -7.45 7.93 -0.85
N SER A 295 -6.56 8.68 -0.20
CA SER A 295 -5.22 8.25 0.20
C SER A 295 -5.23 7.19 1.31
N ASN A 296 -5.18 5.93 0.88
CA ASN A 296 -4.91 4.71 1.64
C ASN A 296 -4.20 3.70 0.71
N MET A 297 -3.30 4.17 -0.16
CA MET A 297 -2.66 3.27 -1.14
C MET A 297 -1.50 2.48 -0.52
N VAL A 298 -1.32 1.23 -0.92
CA VAL A 298 -0.19 0.37 -0.49
C VAL A 298 0.85 0.34 -1.61
N GLY A 299 2.05 0.85 -1.32
CA GLY A 299 3.23 0.80 -2.17
C GLY A 299 4.26 -0.22 -1.67
N GLY A 300 5.43 -0.29 -2.31
CA GLY A 300 6.52 -1.17 -1.85
C GLY A 300 6.18 -2.66 -1.93
N LEU A 301 5.36 -3.08 -2.89
CA LEU A 301 5.01 -4.49 -3.10
C LEU A 301 5.69 -5.10 -4.33
N GLY A 302 6.56 -4.37 -5.03
CA GLY A 302 7.25 -4.90 -6.21
C GLY A 302 8.31 -5.94 -5.85
N LEU A 303 8.46 -6.95 -6.69
CA LEU A 303 9.35 -8.10 -6.50
C LEU A 303 10.75 -7.69 -6.05
N LYS A 304 11.39 -6.78 -6.79
CA LYS A 304 12.76 -6.35 -6.48
C LYS A 304 12.91 -5.69 -5.12
N TYR A 305 11.89 -4.92 -4.71
CA TYR A 305 11.87 -4.34 -3.39
C TYR A 305 11.75 -5.43 -2.32
N LEU A 306 10.80 -6.35 -2.49
CA LEU A 306 10.52 -7.41 -1.53
C LEU A 306 11.67 -8.42 -1.42
N ALA A 307 12.21 -8.92 -2.53
CA ALA A 307 13.34 -9.86 -2.56
C ALA A 307 14.58 -9.26 -1.88
N ARG A 308 14.93 -8.02 -2.24
CA ARG A 308 16.05 -7.31 -1.61
C ARG A 308 15.84 -7.10 -0.12
N ARG A 309 14.63 -6.71 0.29
CA ARG A 309 14.30 -6.41 1.68
C ARG A 309 14.23 -7.66 2.56
N HIS A 310 13.56 -8.69 2.08
CA HIS A 310 13.15 -9.82 2.92
C HIS A 310 13.99 -11.08 2.68
N LEU A 311 14.75 -11.15 1.59
CA LEU A 311 15.69 -12.24 1.29
C LEU A 311 17.14 -11.77 1.26
N GLY A 312 17.39 -10.46 1.20
CA GLY A 312 18.74 -9.91 1.00
C GLY A 312 19.31 -10.18 -0.40
N MET A 313 18.43 -10.50 -1.37
CA MET A 313 18.82 -10.86 -2.74
C MET A 313 19.09 -9.59 -3.57
N GLN A 314 20.27 -9.48 -4.15
CA GLN A 314 20.61 -8.36 -5.03
C GLN A 314 20.01 -8.60 -6.41
N MET A 315 18.92 -7.91 -6.74
CA MET A 315 18.20 -8.08 -8.00
C MET A 315 18.77 -7.18 -9.10
N MET A 316 18.88 -7.72 -10.32
CA MET A 316 19.27 -6.94 -11.50
C MET A 316 18.21 -5.89 -11.86
N LYS A 317 18.64 -4.73 -12.40
CA LYS A 317 17.72 -3.72 -12.92
C LYS A 317 17.52 -3.92 -14.42
N TRP A 318 16.29 -3.68 -14.88
CA TRP A 318 15.96 -3.85 -16.30
C TRP A 318 16.79 -2.91 -17.20
N ASP A 319 17.09 -1.70 -16.72
CA ASP A 319 17.91 -0.76 -17.50
C ASP A 319 19.35 -1.25 -17.67
N ASP A 320 19.91 -1.98 -16.69
CA ASP A 320 21.24 -2.61 -16.81
C ASP A 320 21.21 -3.79 -17.80
N VAL A 321 20.08 -4.51 -17.88
CA VAL A 321 19.87 -5.64 -18.79
C VAL A 321 19.68 -5.21 -20.24
N LYS A 322 19.02 -4.06 -20.49
CA LYS A 322 18.84 -3.53 -21.86
C LYS A 322 20.18 -3.28 -22.56
N GLU A 323 21.19 -2.89 -21.80
CA GLU A 323 22.54 -2.65 -22.32
C GLU A 323 23.32 -3.96 -22.56
N ASN A 324 22.84 -5.09 -22.00
CA ASN A 324 23.41 -6.41 -22.18
C ASN A 324 22.33 -7.50 -22.35
N PRO A 325 21.79 -7.69 -23.57
CA PRO A 325 20.73 -8.67 -23.83
C PRO A 325 21.09 -10.13 -23.46
N GLU A 326 22.38 -10.50 -23.39
CA GLU A 326 22.80 -11.84 -22.95
C GLU A 326 22.48 -12.10 -21.47
N SER A 327 22.18 -11.05 -20.69
CA SER A 327 21.84 -11.14 -19.28
C SER A 327 20.34 -11.31 -18.98
N VAL A 328 19.48 -11.27 -20.01
CA VAL A 328 18.02 -11.49 -19.86
C VAL A 328 17.70 -12.83 -19.19
N PRO A 329 18.38 -13.95 -19.50
CA PRO A 329 18.10 -15.21 -18.83
C PRO A 329 18.44 -15.25 -17.35
N GLU A 330 19.54 -14.60 -16.95
CA GLU A 330 19.89 -14.48 -15.53
C GLU A 330 18.90 -13.57 -14.81
N TYR A 331 18.52 -12.46 -15.43
CA TYR A 331 17.50 -11.54 -14.93
C TYR A 331 16.16 -12.24 -14.62
N ASN A 332 15.60 -12.93 -15.62
CA ASN A 332 14.32 -13.62 -15.48
C ASN A 332 14.41 -14.81 -14.50
N ALA A 333 15.56 -15.51 -14.47
CA ALA A 333 15.83 -16.53 -13.46
C ALA A 333 15.82 -15.98 -12.02
N MET A 334 16.40 -14.80 -11.81
CA MET A 334 16.38 -14.15 -10.49
C MET A 334 14.96 -13.76 -10.08
N ASP A 335 14.13 -13.28 -10.99
CA ASP A 335 12.75 -12.90 -10.69
C ASP A 335 11.89 -14.14 -10.31
N SER A 336 12.03 -15.26 -11.02
CA SER A 336 11.36 -16.52 -10.63
C SER A 336 11.91 -17.11 -9.32
N VAL A 337 13.22 -17.07 -9.06
CA VAL A 337 13.84 -17.50 -7.79
C VAL A 337 13.37 -16.62 -6.62
N GLY A 338 13.40 -15.30 -6.79
CA GLY A 338 12.91 -14.37 -5.78
C GLY A 338 11.46 -14.64 -5.43
N THR A 339 10.63 -14.89 -6.44
CA THR A 339 9.22 -15.26 -6.27
C THR A 339 9.06 -16.57 -5.49
N LEU A 340 9.82 -17.62 -5.84
CA LEU A 340 9.80 -18.89 -5.12
C LEU A 340 10.13 -18.72 -3.63
N LEU A 341 11.24 -18.04 -3.34
CA LEU A 341 11.75 -17.87 -1.99
C LEU A 341 10.82 -17.01 -1.11
N LEU A 342 10.21 -15.96 -1.68
CA LEU A 342 9.21 -15.16 -0.97
C LEU A 342 7.97 -16.00 -0.63
N ALA A 343 7.52 -16.86 -1.53
CA ALA A 343 6.39 -17.75 -1.29
C ALA A 343 6.70 -18.81 -0.24
N GLU A 344 7.86 -19.50 -0.33
CA GLU A 344 8.34 -20.45 0.69
C GLU A 344 8.38 -19.80 2.08
N LYS A 345 8.83 -18.54 2.16
CA LYS A 345 8.92 -17.78 3.40
C LYS A 345 7.54 -17.45 3.99
N TRP A 346 6.61 -16.97 3.17
CA TRP A 346 5.39 -16.31 3.66
C TRP A 346 4.11 -17.14 3.60
N MET A 347 3.99 -18.11 2.69
CA MET A 347 2.81 -18.97 2.63
C MET A 347 2.50 -19.71 3.95
N PRO A 348 3.51 -20.18 4.73
CA PRO A 348 3.24 -20.78 6.04
C PRO A 348 2.75 -19.79 7.12
N GLN A 349 2.95 -18.49 6.91
CA GLN A 349 2.68 -17.43 7.90
C GLN A 349 1.39 -16.66 7.62
N VAL A 350 0.89 -16.71 6.38
CA VAL A 350 -0.28 -15.94 5.96
C VAL A 350 -1.57 -16.50 6.55
N GLY A 351 -2.47 -15.61 6.95
CA GLY A 351 -3.78 -16.00 7.47
C GLY A 351 -4.70 -16.58 6.39
N GLN A 352 -5.74 -17.31 6.82
CA GLN A 352 -6.66 -18.02 5.93
C GLN A 352 -7.43 -17.13 4.94
N PHE A 353 -7.56 -15.83 5.22
CA PHE A 353 -8.15 -14.87 4.29
C PHE A 353 -7.41 -14.79 2.95
N TYR A 354 -6.11 -15.09 2.90
CA TYR A 354 -5.38 -15.19 1.64
C TYR A 354 -5.93 -16.32 0.76
N TYR A 355 -6.12 -17.51 1.34
CA TYR A 355 -6.59 -18.71 0.64
C TYR A 355 -8.10 -18.68 0.38
N ASN A 356 -8.87 -18.05 1.26
CA ASN A 356 -10.34 -18.07 1.21
C ASN A 356 -10.94 -16.86 0.48
N ILE A 357 -10.20 -15.75 0.36
CA ILE A 357 -10.72 -14.49 -0.21
C ILE A 357 -9.81 -13.98 -1.33
N ASP A 358 -8.57 -13.56 -1.04
CA ASP A 358 -7.79 -12.81 -2.04
C ASP A 358 -7.35 -13.68 -3.23
N MET A 359 -6.87 -14.90 -3.02
CA MET A 359 -6.50 -15.79 -4.13
C MET A 359 -7.72 -16.28 -4.94
N PRO A 360 -8.84 -16.73 -4.33
CA PRO A 360 -10.03 -17.07 -5.09
C PRO A 360 -10.64 -15.90 -5.87
N LEU A 361 -10.39 -14.65 -5.43
CA LEU A 361 -10.85 -13.45 -6.14
C LEU A 361 -10.02 -13.17 -7.41
N LEU A 362 -8.77 -13.63 -7.48
CA LEU A 362 -7.89 -13.43 -8.64
C LEU A 362 -8.54 -13.86 -9.97
N PRO A 363 -9.04 -15.11 -10.14
CA PRO A 363 -9.72 -15.52 -11.37
C PRO A 363 -11.02 -14.76 -11.62
N VAL A 364 -11.73 -14.31 -10.58
CA VAL A 364 -12.92 -13.48 -10.72
C VAL A 364 -12.59 -12.17 -11.42
N LEU A 365 -11.55 -11.48 -10.94
CA LEU A 365 -11.11 -10.23 -11.53
C LEU A 365 -10.61 -10.44 -12.96
N MET A 366 -9.78 -11.46 -13.20
CA MET A 366 -9.34 -11.77 -14.57
C MET A 366 -10.53 -11.96 -15.52
N ALA A 367 -11.55 -12.72 -15.10
CA ALA A 367 -12.74 -12.94 -15.93
C ALA A 367 -13.59 -11.66 -16.12
N MET A 368 -13.67 -10.78 -15.13
CA MET A 368 -14.37 -9.50 -15.27
C MET A 368 -13.61 -8.55 -16.20
N GLU A 369 -12.29 -8.46 -16.03
CA GLU A 369 -11.41 -7.65 -16.88
C GLU A 369 -11.44 -8.15 -18.33
N ASP A 370 -11.40 -9.48 -18.55
CA ASP A 370 -11.50 -10.08 -19.88
C ASP A 370 -12.87 -9.79 -20.53
N ARG A 371 -13.95 -9.80 -19.74
CA ARG A 371 -15.28 -9.41 -20.25
C ARG A 371 -15.36 -7.93 -20.57
N GLY A 372 -14.82 -7.05 -19.73
CA GLY A 372 -14.97 -5.59 -19.88
C GLY A 372 -16.43 -5.12 -19.81
N VAL A 373 -16.64 -3.82 -20.05
CA VAL A 373 -17.95 -3.17 -20.13
C VAL A 373 -18.22 -2.66 -21.55
N GLN A 374 -19.45 -2.81 -22.04
CA GLN A 374 -19.84 -2.32 -23.36
C GLN A 374 -20.01 -0.79 -23.33
N ILE A 375 -19.42 -0.11 -24.31
CA ILE A 375 -19.62 1.32 -24.53
C ILE A 375 -20.55 1.55 -25.72
N ASP A 376 -21.47 2.52 -25.61
CA ASP A 376 -22.23 3.01 -26.76
C ASP A 376 -21.38 4.02 -27.57
N PRO A 377 -20.91 3.66 -28.77
CA PRO A 377 -20.06 4.54 -29.58
C PRO A 377 -20.80 5.78 -30.11
N ASN A 378 -22.12 5.68 -30.33
CA ASN A 378 -22.94 6.78 -30.83
C ASN A 378 -23.19 7.80 -29.72
N PHE A 379 -23.54 7.32 -28.53
CA PHE A 379 -23.67 8.18 -27.35
C PHE A 379 -22.33 8.80 -26.98
N LEU A 380 -21.22 8.04 -27.05
CA LEU A 380 -19.87 8.58 -26.82
C LEU A 380 -19.54 9.76 -27.73
N ALA A 381 -19.80 9.65 -29.04
CA ALA A 381 -19.52 10.71 -30.00
C ALA A 381 -20.41 11.95 -29.80
N THR A 382 -21.68 11.76 -29.46
CA THR A 382 -22.62 12.86 -29.22
C THR A 382 -22.35 13.55 -27.88
N PHE A 383 -22.06 12.78 -26.83
CA PHE A 383 -21.71 13.28 -25.51
C PHE A 383 -20.38 14.05 -25.52
N ALA A 384 -19.38 13.59 -26.28
CA ALA A 384 -18.13 14.33 -26.47
C ALA A 384 -18.37 15.75 -27.05
N LYS A 385 -19.26 15.86 -28.05
CA LYS A 385 -19.62 17.14 -28.68
C LYS A 385 -20.44 18.03 -27.73
N ASP A 386 -21.36 17.45 -26.96
CA ASP A 386 -22.13 18.20 -25.96
C ASP A 386 -21.20 18.82 -24.91
N LEU A 387 -20.25 18.03 -24.38
CA LEU A 387 -19.26 18.51 -23.44
C LEU A 387 -18.39 19.62 -24.04
N ASP A 388 -17.92 19.47 -25.29
CA ASP A 388 -17.13 20.50 -25.98
C ASP A 388 -17.92 21.81 -26.11
N ASN A 389 -19.21 21.73 -26.47
CA ASN A 389 -20.08 22.91 -26.58
C ASN A 389 -20.32 23.56 -25.22
N ARG A 390 -20.57 22.78 -24.17
CA ARG A 390 -20.79 23.29 -22.80
C ARG A 390 -19.54 23.96 -22.26
N LEU A 391 -18.37 23.36 -22.45
CA LEU A 391 -17.08 23.92 -22.06
C LEU A 391 -16.78 25.24 -22.78
N ALA A 392 -17.17 25.36 -24.05
CA ALA A 392 -17.00 26.60 -24.83
C ALA A 392 -17.91 27.76 -24.38
N ASN A 393 -19.00 27.47 -23.67
CA ASN A 393 -19.96 28.48 -23.21
C ASN A 393 -19.58 29.14 -21.87
N PHE A 394 -18.54 28.67 -21.19
CA PHE A 394 -18.06 29.32 -19.96
C PHE A 394 -17.27 30.58 -20.29
N ASP A 395 -17.76 31.73 -19.82
CA ASP A 395 -17.07 33.01 -19.88
C ASP A 395 -16.42 33.32 -18.52
N LEU A 396 -15.25 32.72 -18.29
CA LEU A 396 -14.50 32.87 -17.04
C LEU A 396 -13.45 33.97 -17.16
N PRO A 397 -13.26 34.83 -16.14
CA PRO A 397 -12.27 35.92 -16.16
C PRO A 397 -10.81 35.43 -16.06
N LEU A 398 -10.59 34.12 -15.99
CA LEU A 398 -9.31 33.48 -15.75
C LEU A 398 -9.26 32.09 -16.41
N ASN A 399 -8.07 31.49 -16.51
CA ASN A 399 -7.95 30.11 -16.99
C ASN A 399 -8.23 29.11 -15.86
N PRO A 400 -9.37 28.37 -15.88
CA PRO A 400 -9.72 27.43 -14.81
C PRO A 400 -8.78 26.22 -14.68
N HIS A 401 -7.92 25.99 -15.69
CA HIS A 401 -6.87 24.95 -15.67
C HIS A 401 -5.61 25.38 -14.94
N ALA A 402 -5.31 26.67 -14.92
CA ALA A 402 -4.12 27.19 -14.29
C ALA A 402 -4.37 27.32 -12.79
N THR A 403 -3.79 26.40 -12.01
CA THR A 403 -3.87 26.44 -10.54
C THR A 403 -3.50 27.82 -9.98
N GLN A 404 -2.49 28.48 -10.58
CA GLN A 404 -2.04 29.81 -10.19
C GLN A 404 -3.11 30.89 -10.45
N ASP A 405 -3.81 30.86 -11.59
CA ASP A 405 -4.86 31.81 -11.90
C ASP A 405 -6.03 31.69 -10.92
N VAL A 406 -6.46 30.45 -10.63
CA VAL A 406 -7.51 30.18 -9.64
C VAL A 406 -7.08 30.63 -8.24
N GLN A 407 -5.82 30.40 -7.87
CA GLN A 407 -5.25 30.89 -6.60
C GLN A 407 -5.26 32.43 -6.55
N SER A 408 -4.81 33.11 -7.61
CA SER A 408 -4.80 34.57 -7.69
C SER A 408 -6.20 35.15 -7.57
N TYR A 409 -7.21 34.53 -8.16
CA TYR A 409 -8.59 34.98 -8.04
C TYR A 409 -9.15 34.75 -6.62
N VAL A 410 -9.01 33.53 -6.09
CA VAL A 410 -9.57 33.17 -4.77
C VAL A 410 -8.89 33.93 -3.63
N TYR A 411 -7.56 33.96 -3.59
CA TYR A 411 -6.81 34.54 -2.47
C TYR A 411 -6.45 36.00 -2.69
N GLY A 412 -6.29 36.42 -3.95
CA GLY A 412 -6.00 37.81 -4.31
C GLY A 412 -7.28 38.63 -4.50
N THR A 413 -8.08 38.27 -5.52
CA THR A 413 -9.26 39.07 -5.91
C THR A 413 -10.39 39.00 -4.88
N LEU A 414 -10.75 37.80 -4.42
CA LEU A 414 -11.82 37.62 -3.42
C LEU A 414 -11.32 37.83 -1.99
N GLY A 415 -10.00 37.82 -1.76
CA GLY A 415 -9.40 37.99 -0.44
C GLY A 415 -9.79 36.89 0.55
N VAL A 416 -10.07 35.67 0.08
CA VAL A 416 -10.38 34.54 0.95
C VAL A 416 -9.11 34.16 1.73
N GLU A 417 -9.22 33.91 3.03
CA GLU A 417 -8.06 33.44 3.81
C GLU A 417 -7.84 31.93 3.62
N PRO A 418 -6.61 31.48 3.29
CA PRO A 418 -6.31 30.07 3.06
C PRO A 418 -6.31 29.27 4.36
N TRP A 419 -7.17 28.26 4.44
CA TRP A 419 -7.21 27.31 5.57
C TRP A 419 -6.62 25.93 5.22
N LYS A 420 -6.43 25.65 3.93
CA LYS A 420 -5.81 24.41 3.41
C LYS A 420 -4.66 24.77 2.47
N PHE A 421 -3.55 24.06 2.59
CA PHE A 421 -2.34 24.28 1.81
C PHE A 421 -1.89 22.97 1.16
N THR A 422 -1.24 23.08 0.01
CA THR A 422 -0.56 21.98 -0.69
C THR A 422 0.73 21.59 0.04
N GLU A 423 1.32 20.46 -0.35
CA GLU A 423 2.61 19.99 0.17
C GLU A 423 3.75 21.00 -0.02
N THR A 424 3.70 21.78 -1.10
CA THR A 424 4.66 22.86 -1.39
C THR A 424 4.42 24.11 -0.56
N GLY A 425 3.40 24.11 0.31
CA GLY A 425 3.01 25.24 1.16
C GLY A 425 2.17 26.29 0.44
N ALA A 426 1.74 26.05 -0.81
CA ALA A 426 0.88 26.97 -1.53
C ALA A 426 -0.59 26.82 -1.09
N PRO A 427 -1.40 27.88 -1.07
CA PRO A 427 -2.84 27.78 -0.82
C PRO A 427 -3.57 26.78 -1.74
N SER A 428 -4.41 25.90 -1.22
CA SER A 428 -5.06 24.84 -2.02
C SER A 428 -6.33 25.32 -2.73
N VAL A 429 -6.45 25.06 -4.03
CA VAL A 429 -7.68 25.33 -4.83
C VAL A 429 -8.38 24.06 -5.30
N GLU A 430 -8.30 23.01 -4.48
CA GLU A 430 -9.06 21.76 -4.66
C GLU A 430 -10.56 21.99 -4.43
N SER A 431 -11.40 21.07 -4.93
CA SER A 431 -12.86 21.16 -4.82
C SER A 431 -13.34 21.39 -3.39
N GLU A 432 -12.74 20.69 -2.42
CA GLU A 432 -13.05 20.87 -0.98
C GLU A 432 -12.89 22.32 -0.50
N VAL A 433 -11.92 23.07 -1.02
CA VAL A 433 -11.73 24.48 -0.68
C VAL A 433 -12.72 25.34 -1.46
N LEU A 434 -12.81 25.13 -2.78
CA LEU A 434 -13.65 25.94 -3.67
C LEU A 434 -15.15 25.84 -3.31
N GLU A 435 -15.63 24.68 -2.88
CA GLU A 435 -17.02 24.45 -2.45
C GLU A 435 -17.42 25.26 -1.21
N THR A 436 -16.45 25.71 -0.42
CA THR A 436 -16.72 26.57 0.75
C THR A 436 -16.98 28.03 0.36
N ILE A 437 -16.65 28.42 -0.88
CA ILE A 437 -16.69 29.80 -1.35
C ILE A 437 -17.99 30.02 -2.12
N ASN A 438 -18.84 30.91 -1.60
CA ASN A 438 -20.08 31.27 -2.26
C ASN A 438 -19.86 32.45 -3.24
N ASP A 439 -19.23 32.17 -4.38
CA ASP A 439 -18.97 33.14 -5.44
C ASP A 439 -19.41 32.60 -6.81
N PRO A 440 -20.06 33.41 -7.68
CA PRO A 440 -20.54 32.95 -8.99
C PRO A 440 -19.44 32.43 -9.92
N VAL A 441 -18.25 33.03 -9.91
CA VAL A 441 -17.13 32.59 -10.74
C VAL A 441 -16.55 31.29 -10.18
N VAL A 442 -16.43 31.16 -8.85
CA VAL A 442 -15.97 29.90 -8.24
C VAL A 442 -16.92 28.74 -8.54
N LYS A 443 -18.23 28.97 -8.49
CA LYS A 443 -19.23 27.95 -8.89
C LYS A 443 -19.07 27.52 -10.34
N GLN A 444 -18.87 28.48 -11.25
CA GLN A 444 -18.61 28.18 -12.66
C GLN A 444 -17.28 27.45 -12.87
N ILE A 445 -16.22 27.78 -12.11
CA ILE A 445 -14.95 27.04 -12.13
C ILE A 445 -15.15 25.59 -11.71
N LEU A 446 -15.93 25.34 -10.65
CA LEU A 446 -16.25 23.98 -10.19
C LEU A 446 -16.97 23.19 -11.28
N GLU A 447 -18.03 23.75 -11.86
CA GLU A 447 -18.79 23.12 -12.95
C GLU A 447 -17.91 22.86 -14.18
N TYR A 448 -17.11 23.84 -14.58
CA TYR A 448 -16.16 23.70 -15.68
C TYR A 448 -15.17 22.56 -15.43
N LYS A 449 -14.60 22.48 -14.22
CA LYS A 449 -13.63 21.43 -13.85
C LYS A 449 -14.26 20.03 -13.90
N GLU A 450 -15.53 19.88 -13.51
CA GLU A 450 -16.27 18.63 -13.63
C GLU A 450 -16.46 18.22 -15.10
N LEU A 451 -16.97 19.11 -15.94
CA LEU A 451 -17.17 18.82 -17.37
C LEU A 451 -15.86 18.53 -18.10
N TYR A 452 -14.80 19.26 -17.75
CA TYR A 452 -13.48 19.04 -18.34
C TYR A 452 -12.88 17.71 -17.90
N LYS A 453 -13.07 17.32 -16.65
CA LYS A 453 -12.68 15.99 -16.14
C LYS A 453 -13.42 14.91 -16.92
N ASP A 454 -14.73 15.04 -17.13
CA ASP A 454 -15.51 14.08 -17.92
C ASP A 454 -14.99 13.96 -19.36
N ARG A 455 -14.76 15.11 -20.00
CA ARG A 455 -14.27 15.17 -21.38
C ARG A 455 -12.87 14.59 -21.54
N GLY A 456 -11.91 15.02 -20.73
CA GLY A 456 -10.50 14.66 -20.87
C GLY A 456 -10.11 13.36 -20.17
N THR A 457 -10.68 13.08 -19.00
CA THR A 457 -10.30 11.91 -18.19
C THR A 457 -11.09 10.66 -18.55
N TYR A 458 -12.35 10.79 -18.98
CA TYR A 458 -13.15 9.60 -19.29
C TYR A 458 -13.44 9.46 -20.77
N VAL A 459 -14.06 10.44 -21.42
CA VAL A 459 -14.47 10.34 -22.83
C VAL A 459 -13.28 10.07 -23.76
N GLU A 460 -12.20 10.87 -23.67
CA GLU A 460 -11.01 10.63 -24.49
C GLU A 460 -10.34 9.28 -24.21
N ASN A 461 -10.34 8.84 -22.95
CA ASN A 461 -9.76 7.56 -22.58
C ASN A 461 -10.61 6.40 -23.11
N TYR A 462 -11.94 6.48 -23.06
CA TYR A 462 -12.81 5.44 -23.61
C TYR A 462 -12.68 5.35 -25.13
N VAL A 463 -12.50 6.48 -25.82
CA VAL A 463 -12.19 6.47 -27.26
C VAL A 463 -10.91 5.70 -27.58
N LYS A 464 -9.86 5.87 -26.74
CA LYS A 464 -8.55 5.24 -26.96
C LYS A 464 -8.45 3.80 -26.46
N MET A 465 -9.20 3.44 -25.42
CA MET A 465 -9.06 2.18 -24.69
C MET A 465 -10.08 1.11 -25.08
N ARG A 466 -11.11 1.47 -25.85
CA ARG A 466 -12.08 0.49 -26.32
C ARG A 466 -11.47 -0.45 -27.34
N ASP A 467 -11.85 -1.72 -27.27
CA ASP A 467 -11.46 -2.74 -28.25
C ASP A 467 -12.29 -2.63 -29.54
N ILE A 468 -12.11 -3.61 -30.44
CA ILE A 468 -12.85 -3.66 -31.72
C ILE A 468 -14.34 -3.97 -31.56
N GLU A 469 -14.77 -4.43 -30.39
CA GLU A 469 -16.18 -4.68 -30.03
C GLU A 469 -16.76 -3.53 -29.20
N ASP A 470 -16.06 -2.38 -29.14
CA ASP A 470 -16.39 -1.21 -28.33
C ASP A 470 -16.49 -1.51 -26.82
N ARG A 471 -15.70 -2.47 -26.33
CA ARG A 471 -15.60 -2.80 -24.92
C ARG A 471 -14.37 -2.18 -24.28
N VAL A 472 -14.55 -1.68 -23.06
CA VAL A 472 -13.46 -1.18 -22.22
C VAL A 472 -13.14 -2.21 -21.16
N HIS A 473 -11.86 -2.46 -20.91
CA HIS A 473 -11.37 -3.50 -20.00
C HIS A 473 -10.62 -2.88 -18.81
N PRO A 474 -11.34 -2.40 -17.77
CA PRO A 474 -10.72 -1.77 -16.61
C PRO A 474 -9.86 -2.78 -15.86
N GLU A 475 -8.73 -2.35 -15.32
CA GLU A 475 -7.84 -3.17 -14.51
C GLU A 475 -8.17 -3.00 -13.01
N TYR A 476 -8.38 -4.11 -12.30
CA TYR A 476 -8.63 -4.13 -10.86
C TYR A 476 -7.37 -4.46 -10.07
N LYS A 477 -7.08 -3.69 -9.01
CA LYS A 477 -5.93 -3.92 -8.13
C LYS A 477 -6.39 -4.32 -6.73
N GLN A 478 -6.15 -5.58 -6.36
CA GLN A 478 -6.46 -6.11 -5.03
C GLN A 478 -5.50 -5.61 -3.95
N THR A 479 -4.26 -5.31 -4.32
CA THR A 479 -3.16 -5.01 -3.40
C THR A 479 -2.94 -3.52 -3.18
N SER A 480 -3.89 -2.69 -3.61
CA SER A 480 -3.70 -1.25 -3.71
C SER A 480 -4.20 -0.45 -2.52
N THR A 481 -5.23 -0.89 -1.78
CA THR A 481 -5.83 -0.11 -0.69
C THR A 481 -5.49 -0.69 0.68
N SER A 482 -5.38 0.10 1.74
CA SER A 482 -5.14 -0.43 3.10
C SER A 482 -6.37 -1.13 3.69
N THR A 483 -7.56 -0.85 3.15
CA THR A 483 -8.87 -1.29 3.66
C THR A 483 -9.42 -2.52 2.94
N SER A 484 -8.60 -3.26 2.20
CA SER A 484 -9.00 -4.44 1.41
C SER A 484 -9.94 -4.15 0.23
N ARG A 485 -10.38 -2.90 0.03
CA ARG A 485 -11.18 -2.52 -1.15
C ARG A 485 -10.38 -2.70 -2.44
N LEU A 486 -11.06 -3.12 -3.50
CA LEU A 486 -10.50 -3.08 -4.85
C LEU A 486 -10.29 -1.63 -5.26
N SER A 487 -9.23 -1.34 -6.01
CA SER A 487 -9.18 -0.12 -6.85
C SER A 487 -9.23 -0.49 -8.32
N CYS A 488 -9.59 0.50 -9.15
CA CYS A 488 -9.74 0.35 -10.58
C CYS A 488 -8.84 1.35 -11.32
N ALA A 489 -8.26 0.93 -12.45
CA ALA A 489 -7.43 1.77 -13.31
C ALA A 489 -7.65 1.42 -14.79
N ARG A 490 -7.21 2.32 -15.68
CA ARG A 490 -7.19 2.10 -17.15
C ARG A 490 -8.53 1.62 -17.75
N PRO A 491 -9.65 2.35 -17.61
CA PRO A 491 -9.86 3.61 -16.87
C PRO A 491 -10.37 3.36 -15.45
N ASN A 492 -10.25 4.34 -14.55
CA ASN A 492 -10.79 4.21 -13.20
C ASN A 492 -12.32 4.45 -13.19
N LEU A 493 -13.09 3.37 -13.30
CA LEU A 493 -14.56 3.41 -13.26
C LEU A 493 -15.14 3.66 -11.87
N GLN A 494 -14.35 3.56 -10.79
CA GLN A 494 -14.83 3.89 -9.44
C GLN A 494 -15.04 5.39 -9.22
N ASN A 495 -14.44 6.23 -10.07
CA ASN A 495 -14.55 7.68 -9.97
C ASN A 495 -15.64 8.26 -10.89
N VAL A 496 -16.42 7.40 -11.57
CA VAL A 496 -17.56 7.84 -12.39
C VAL A 496 -18.71 8.22 -11.46
N ASP A 497 -19.17 9.47 -11.60
CA ASP A 497 -20.18 10.03 -10.71
C ASP A 497 -21.48 9.23 -10.72
N LYS A 498 -22.12 9.12 -9.55
CA LYS A 498 -23.34 8.31 -9.37
C LYS A 498 -24.52 8.83 -10.19
N ASP A 499 -24.62 10.15 -10.31
CA ASP A 499 -25.72 10.84 -10.98
C ASP A 499 -25.33 11.37 -12.37
N GLY A 500 -24.12 11.06 -12.85
CA GLY A 500 -23.54 11.62 -14.06
C GLY A 500 -23.98 10.93 -15.35
N ASP A 501 -24.04 11.71 -16.43
CA ASP A 501 -24.34 11.22 -17.79
C ASP A 501 -23.30 10.20 -18.29
N MET A 502 -22.10 10.20 -17.70
CA MET A 502 -21.06 9.20 -17.96
C MET A 502 -21.55 7.75 -17.78
N ARG A 503 -22.49 7.49 -16.86
CA ARG A 503 -23.07 6.15 -16.68
C ARG A 503 -23.95 5.71 -17.86
N LYS A 504 -24.47 6.63 -18.68
CA LYS A 504 -25.26 6.30 -19.87
C LYS A 504 -24.39 5.69 -20.98
N LEU A 505 -23.08 5.95 -20.96
CA LEU A 505 -22.14 5.37 -21.93
C LEU A 505 -21.98 3.86 -21.77
N ILE A 506 -22.14 3.34 -20.56
CA ILE A 506 -22.00 1.92 -20.28
C ILE A 506 -23.36 1.25 -20.49
N VAL A 507 -23.46 0.44 -21.53
CA VAL A 507 -24.70 -0.21 -21.97
C VAL A 507 -24.62 -1.72 -21.81
N ALA A 508 -25.75 -2.42 -21.92
CA ALA A 508 -25.73 -3.86 -22.19
C ALA A 508 -25.35 -4.11 -23.65
N LYS A 509 -24.61 -5.17 -23.94
CA LYS A 509 -24.49 -5.67 -25.32
C LYS A 509 -25.86 -6.08 -25.88
N GLU A 510 -25.94 -6.16 -27.21
CA GLU A 510 -27.17 -6.56 -27.91
C GLU A 510 -27.73 -7.90 -27.40
N GLY A 511 -29.05 -7.99 -27.29
CA GLY A 511 -29.75 -9.16 -26.73
C GLY A 511 -29.58 -9.38 -25.21
N HIS A 512 -28.90 -8.49 -24.50
CA HIS A 512 -28.67 -8.58 -23.05
C HIS A 512 -29.33 -7.41 -22.29
N LYS A 513 -29.29 -7.49 -20.97
CA LYS A 513 -29.65 -6.43 -20.02
C LYS A 513 -28.54 -6.32 -18.99
N LEU A 514 -28.37 -5.10 -18.46
CA LEU A 514 -27.60 -4.91 -17.25
C LEU A 514 -28.49 -5.24 -16.06
N VAL A 515 -27.99 -6.11 -15.18
CA VAL A 515 -28.58 -6.40 -13.88
C VAL A 515 -27.60 -5.87 -12.84
N ARG A 516 -28.02 -4.84 -12.09
CA ARG A 516 -27.21 -4.22 -11.05
C ARG A 516 -27.73 -4.68 -9.70
N PHE A 517 -26.83 -4.93 -8.77
CA PHE A 517 -27.18 -4.95 -7.37
C PHE A 517 -26.21 -4.18 -6.50
N ASP A 518 -26.70 -3.76 -5.34
CA ASP A 518 -25.95 -2.98 -4.35
C ASP A 518 -26.38 -3.36 -2.95
N PHE A 519 -25.41 -3.42 -2.04
CA PHE A 519 -25.67 -3.83 -0.68
C PHE A 519 -26.41 -2.73 0.09
N ASP A 520 -27.57 -3.08 0.66
CA ASP A 520 -28.33 -2.12 1.48
C ASP A 520 -27.55 -1.79 2.75
N GLN A 521 -27.04 -0.56 2.84
CA GLN A 521 -26.38 -0.03 4.03
C GLN A 521 -25.18 -0.87 4.50
N LEU A 522 -24.35 -1.34 3.55
CA LEU A 522 -23.23 -2.26 3.80
C LEU A 522 -22.37 -1.87 5.01
N GLU A 523 -21.89 -0.62 5.07
CA GLU A 523 -21.01 -0.17 6.15
C GLU A 523 -21.70 -0.10 7.52
N PHE A 524 -23.01 0.16 7.57
CA PHE A 524 -23.77 0.10 8.83
C PHE A 524 -24.01 -1.33 9.28
N ARG A 525 -24.23 -2.25 8.34
CA ARG A 525 -24.35 -3.68 8.64
C ARG A 525 -23.04 -4.21 9.21
N THR A 526 -21.90 -3.89 8.59
CA THR A 526 -20.59 -4.29 9.14
C THR A 526 -20.31 -3.64 10.49
N LEU A 527 -20.66 -2.37 10.67
CA LEU A 527 -20.58 -1.72 11.98
C LEU A 527 -21.44 -2.45 13.03
N ALA A 528 -22.65 -2.90 12.67
CA ALA A 528 -23.50 -3.68 13.56
C ALA A 528 -22.87 -5.02 13.94
N CYS A 529 -22.30 -5.75 12.96
CA CYS A 529 -21.59 -7.00 13.19
C CYS A 529 -20.45 -6.84 14.21
N ILE A 530 -19.72 -5.73 14.13
CA ILE A 530 -18.51 -5.48 14.94
C ILE A 530 -18.87 -4.94 16.32
N THR A 531 -19.80 -3.99 16.39
CA THR A 531 -20.13 -3.26 17.63
C THR A 531 -21.16 -4.00 18.49
N LEU A 532 -21.97 -4.85 17.85
CA LEU A 532 -23.16 -5.49 18.42
C LEU A 532 -24.07 -4.46 19.11
N ASP A 533 -24.18 -3.26 18.50
CA ASP A 533 -25.00 -2.20 19.05
C ASP A 533 -26.49 -2.57 18.95
N PRO A 534 -27.24 -2.60 20.07
CA PRO A 534 -28.61 -3.11 20.08
C PRO A 534 -29.57 -2.22 19.27
N VAL A 535 -29.34 -0.91 19.22
CA VAL A 535 -30.20 0.00 18.45
C VAL A 535 -29.97 -0.20 16.96
N LEU A 536 -28.71 -0.33 16.56
CA LEU A 536 -28.34 -0.58 15.17
C LEU A 536 -28.84 -1.94 14.68
N LEU A 537 -28.63 -3.01 15.47
CA LEU A 537 -29.12 -4.36 15.16
C LEU A 537 -30.66 -4.38 15.02
N SER A 538 -31.37 -3.76 15.97
CA SER A 538 -32.83 -3.69 15.93
C SER A 538 -33.36 -2.91 14.72
N ALA A 539 -32.71 -1.80 14.36
CA ALA A 539 -33.07 -1.01 13.20
C ALA A 539 -32.87 -1.78 11.88
N LEU A 540 -31.73 -2.47 11.73
CA LEU A 540 -31.42 -3.27 10.54
C LEU A 540 -32.34 -4.48 10.41
N ALA A 541 -32.68 -5.16 11.51
CA ALA A 541 -33.64 -6.28 11.51
C ALA A 541 -35.05 -5.83 11.09
N GLN A 542 -35.40 -4.56 11.31
CA GLN A 542 -36.66 -3.95 10.86
C GLN A 542 -36.55 -3.30 9.47
N ASN A 543 -35.45 -3.49 8.75
CA ASN A 543 -35.16 -2.85 7.45
C ASN A 543 -35.31 -1.32 7.46
N LYS A 544 -35.00 -0.67 8.60
CA LYS A 544 -35.02 0.79 8.71
C LYS A 544 -33.75 1.41 8.12
N LYS A 545 -33.88 2.59 7.52
CA LYS A 545 -32.74 3.39 7.08
C LYS A 545 -32.08 4.07 8.29
N ILE A 546 -30.81 3.77 8.54
CA ILE A 546 -30.11 4.17 9.78
C ILE A 546 -29.99 5.68 9.91
N HIS A 547 -29.80 6.41 8.82
CA HIS A 547 -29.80 7.88 8.86
C HIS A 547 -31.14 8.46 9.34
N THR A 548 -32.26 7.84 8.96
CA THR A 548 -33.60 8.22 9.43
C THR A 548 -33.77 7.92 10.91
N VAL A 549 -33.34 6.74 11.36
CA VAL A 549 -33.36 6.37 12.78
C VAL A 549 -32.53 7.34 13.61
N THR A 550 -31.33 7.70 13.13
CA THR A 550 -30.50 8.73 13.78
C THR A 550 -31.23 10.08 13.80
N ALA A 551 -31.78 10.54 12.68
CA ALA A 551 -32.47 11.82 12.60
C ALA A 551 -33.66 11.91 13.58
N GLU A 552 -34.50 10.88 13.62
CA GLU A 552 -35.67 10.78 14.50
C GLU A 552 -35.26 10.76 15.98
N ARG A 553 -34.29 9.92 16.34
CA ARG A 553 -33.83 9.83 17.72
C ARG A 553 -33.16 11.12 18.18
N MET A 554 -32.31 11.71 17.34
CA MET A 554 -31.56 12.92 17.68
C MET A 554 -32.37 14.21 17.52
N GLY A 555 -33.55 14.18 16.89
CA GLY A 555 -34.33 15.38 16.59
C GLY A 555 -33.65 16.32 15.60
N VAL A 556 -32.83 15.79 14.68
CA VAL A 556 -32.06 16.58 13.70
C VAL A 556 -32.56 16.36 12.28
N LYS A 557 -32.14 17.22 11.35
CA LYS A 557 -32.43 17.02 9.92
C LYS A 557 -31.69 15.78 9.41
N TYR A 558 -32.29 15.08 8.45
CA TYR A 558 -31.68 13.92 7.79
C TYR A 558 -30.25 14.17 7.30
N ARG A 559 -30.00 15.36 6.73
CA ARG A 559 -28.66 15.77 6.27
C ARG A 559 -27.63 15.75 7.40
N ASP A 560 -27.98 16.30 8.56
CA ASP A 560 -27.08 16.42 9.70
C ASP A 560 -26.83 15.03 10.32
N ALA A 561 -27.89 14.20 10.43
CA ALA A 561 -27.77 12.80 10.85
C ALA A 561 -26.86 11.99 9.92
N LYS A 562 -26.94 12.21 8.61
CA LYS A 562 -26.04 11.57 7.63
C LYS A 562 -24.59 11.97 7.87
N THR A 563 -24.32 13.27 8.02
CA THR A 563 -22.97 13.79 8.31
C THR A 563 -22.43 13.23 9.64
N VAL A 564 -23.25 13.21 10.69
CA VAL A 564 -22.86 12.66 12.00
C VAL A 564 -22.58 11.17 11.91
N ASN A 565 -23.46 10.37 11.29
CA ASN A 565 -23.25 8.92 11.20
C ASN A 565 -21.91 8.60 10.51
N PHE A 566 -21.66 9.19 9.34
CA PHE A 566 -20.39 8.96 8.64
C PHE A 566 -19.22 9.52 9.43
N GLY A 567 -19.35 10.71 10.03
CA GLY A 567 -18.31 11.29 10.86
C GLY A 567 -17.91 10.39 12.02
N VAL A 568 -18.89 9.85 12.76
CA VAL A 568 -18.65 8.97 13.90
C VAL A 568 -18.10 7.61 13.47
N MET A 569 -18.65 7.03 12.39
CA MET A 569 -18.11 5.80 11.79
C MET A 569 -16.64 5.95 11.40
N PHE A 570 -16.24 7.17 11.01
CA PHE A 570 -14.89 7.48 10.57
C PHE A 570 -13.96 8.05 11.65
N GLY A 571 -14.37 7.98 12.93
CA GLY A 571 -13.56 8.45 14.06
C GLY A 571 -13.39 9.97 14.12
N GLN A 572 -14.28 10.74 13.51
CA GLN A 572 -14.20 12.20 13.57
C GLN A 572 -14.41 12.74 14.99
N GLU A 573 -13.63 13.75 15.34
CA GLU A 573 -13.74 14.48 16.60
C GLU A 573 -14.64 15.71 16.46
N ALA A 574 -15.09 16.26 17.60
CA ALA A 574 -16.00 17.39 17.66
C ALA A 574 -15.54 18.60 16.83
N TRP A 575 -14.23 18.88 16.78
CA TRP A 575 -13.71 19.97 15.95
C TRP A 575 -13.98 19.72 14.46
N SER A 576 -13.65 18.54 13.93
CA SER A 576 -13.89 18.19 12.52
C SER A 576 -15.38 18.22 12.18
N LEU A 577 -16.21 17.68 13.08
CA LEU A 577 -17.65 17.66 12.92
C LEU A 577 -18.23 19.09 12.92
N SER A 578 -17.70 19.99 13.77
CA SER A 578 -18.12 21.39 13.83
C SER A 578 -17.90 22.12 12.50
N GLN A 579 -16.78 21.83 11.81
CA GLN A 579 -16.48 22.43 10.52
C GLN A 579 -17.46 21.95 9.44
N GLN A 580 -17.75 20.65 9.40
CA GLN A 580 -18.66 20.06 8.40
C GLN A 580 -20.11 20.50 8.59
N LEU A 581 -20.59 20.56 9.84
CA LEU A 581 -21.94 20.99 10.17
C LEU A 581 -22.10 22.51 10.25
N ARG A 582 -20.99 23.27 10.24
CA ARG A 582 -20.96 24.73 10.42
C ARG A 582 -21.63 25.17 11.73
N ILE A 583 -21.31 24.47 12.81
CA ILE A 583 -21.81 24.72 14.18
C ILE A 583 -20.65 24.99 15.13
N SER A 584 -20.92 25.39 16.37
CA SER A 584 -19.87 25.54 17.38
C SER A 584 -19.28 24.18 17.79
N ILE A 585 -18.02 24.18 18.26
CA ILE A 585 -17.38 22.96 18.81
C ILE A 585 -18.18 22.40 19.99
N GLY A 586 -18.81 23.25 20.80
CA GLY A 586 -19.67 22.83 21.91
C GLY A 586 -20.91 22.08 21.44
N GLU A 587 -21.60 22.58 20.43
CA GLU A 587 -22.74 21.88 19.82
C GLU A 587 -22.32 20.56 19.18
N ALA A 588 -21.18 20.53 18.49
CA ALA A 588 -20.65 19.29 17.92
C ALA A 588 -20.30 18.24 19.00
N ARG A 589 -19.80 18.66 20.17
CA ARG A 589 -19.61 17.75 21.33
C ARG A 589 -20.93 17.21 21.82
N ASN A 590 -21.94 18.06 22.03
CA ASN A 590 -23.26 17.63 22.46
C ASN A 590 -23.88 16.62 21.48
N PHE A 591 -23.68 16.83 20.17
CA PHE A 591 -24.12 15.87 19.15
C PHE A 591 -23.44 14.51 19.28
N LEU A 592 -22.12 14.50 19.47
CA LEU A 592 -21.37 13.27 19.68
C LEU A 592 -21.81 12.54 20.96
N ASP A 593 -21.97 13.27 22.06
CA ASP A 593 -22.40 12.71 23.35
C ASP A 593 -23.79 12.08 23.23
N TYR A 594 -24.74 12.78 22.60
CA TYR A 594 -26.07 12.26 22.34
C TYR A 594 -26.04 11.03 21.41
N TYR A 595 -25.21 11.07 20.36
CA TYR A 595 -25.04 9.95 19.44
C TYR A 595 -24.54 8.70 20.17
N PHE A 596 -23.50 8.84 21.00
CA PHE A 596 -22.94 7.72 21.76
C PHE A 596 -23.85 7.23 22.89
N ALA A 597 -24.70 8.10 23.45
CA ALA A 597 -25.77 7.68 24.35
C ALA A 597 -26.85 6.87 23.60
N THR A 598 -27.11 7.20 22.34
CA THR A 598 -28.06 6.47 21.48
C THR A 598 -27.50 5.14 21.00
N PHE A 599 -26.21 5.09 20.65
CA PHE A 599 -25.51 3.92 20.11
C PHE A 599 -24.33 3.50 21.02
N PRO A 600 -24.61 2.94 22.22
CA PRO A 600 -23.59 2.62 23.22
C PRO A 600 -22.58 1.57 22.77
N GLY A 601 -22.95 0.64 21.88
CA GLY A 601 -22.06 -0.36 21.32
C GLY A 601 -20.98 0.26 20.43
N ILE A 602 -21.34 1.30 19.67
CA ILE A 602 -20.39 2.06 18.85
C ILE A 602 -19.38 2.79 19.74
N LYS A 603 -19.84 3.42 20.84
CA LYS A 603 -18.95 4.09 21.80
C LYS A 603 -17.94 3.12 22.41
N ARG A 604 -18.43 1.98 22.92
CA ARG A 604 -17.59 0.94 23.52
C ARG A 604 -16.54 0.45 22.53
N TYR A 605 -16.92 0.18 21.29
CA TYR A 605 -15.99 -0.23 20.24
C TYR A 605 -14.92 0.83 19.99
N ARG A 606 -15.31 2.10 19.81
CA ARG A 606 -14.36 3.21 19.59
C ARG A 606 -13.32 3.31 20.71
N ASP A 607 -13.77 3.28 21.96
CA ASP A 607 -12.89 3.41 23.13
C ASP A 607 -11.91 2.24 23.19
N GLN A 608 -12.40 1.00 23.06
CA GLN A 608 -11.58 -0.21 23.08
C GLN A 608 -10.60 -0.28 21.91
N GLN A 609 -11.02 0.08 20.69
CA GLN A 609 -10.11 0.11 19.54
C GLN A 609 -9.04 1.17 19.72
N THR A 610 -9.37 2.34 20.26
CA THR A 610 -8.39 3.40 20.52
C THR A 610 -7.28 2.91 21.47
N GLU A 611 -7.66 2.24 22.56
CA GLU A 611 -6.71 1.67 23.51
C GLU A 611 -5.87 0.57 22.85
N ARG A 612 -6.51 -0.32 22.09
CA ARG A 612 -5.85 -1.41 21.38
C ARG A 612 -4.84 -0.90 20.34
N ILE A 613 -5.19 0.12 19.56
CA ILE A 613 -4.29 0.73 18.57
C ILE A 613 -3.10 1.39 19.28
N LYS A 614 -3.32 2.06 20.41
CA LYS A 614 -2.21 2.63 21.21
C LYS A 614 -1.27 1.58 21.76
N ALA A 615 -1.80 0.43 22.18
CA ALA A 615 -1.02 -0.67 22.75
C ALA A 615 -0.32 -1.52 21.66
N GLU A 616 -1.07 -1.98 20.68
CA GLU A 616 -0.62 -2.96 19.68
C GLU A 616 -0.14 -2.33 18.37
N LYS A 617 -0.45 -1.04 18.13
CA LYS A 617 -0.09 -0.29 16.91
C LYS A 617 -0.55 -0.94 15.61
N LYS A 618 -1.66 -1.69 15.69
CA LYS A 618 -2.27 -2.42 14.58
C LYS A 618 -3.79 -2.42 14.72
N ALA A 619 -4.48 -2.65 13.61
CA ALA A 619 -5.91 -2.87 13.55
C ALA A 619 -6.20 -4.22 12.90
N THR A 620 -7.20 -4.93 13.42
CA THR A 620 -7.57 -6.28 12.96
C THR A 620 -9.03 -6.29 12.52
N ILE A 621 -9.29 -6.85 11.34
CA ILE A 621 -10.65 -7.15 10.86
C ILE A 621 -11.18 -8.34 11.67
N PRO A 622 -12.23 -8.18 12.50
CA PRO A 622 -12.67 -9.24 13.41
C PRO A 622 -13.15 -10.50 12.67
N TRP A 623 -13.80 -10.34 11.52
CA TRP A 623 -14.39 -11.45 10.78
C TRP A 623 -13.36 -12.44 10.23
N THR A 624 -12.24 -11.93 9.70
CA THR A 624 -11.24 -12.75 9.00
C THR A 624 -9.91 -12.85 9.73
N GLY A 625 -9.69 -12.04 10.76
CA GLY A 625 -8.42 -11.94 11.49
C GLY A 625 -7.31 -11.19 10.73
N ARG A 626 -7.60 -10.65 9.53
CA ARG A 626 -6.62 -9.84 8.79
C ARG A 626 -6.18 -8.66 9.63
N THR A 627 -4.88 -8.53 9.83
CA THR A 627 -4.29 -7.49 10.67
C THR A 627 -3.39 -6.57 9.85
N ARG A 628 -3.43 -5.28 10.18
CA ARG A 628 -2.65 -4.23 9.53
C ARG A 628 -1.94 -3.38 10.57
N ARG A 629 -0.65 -3.14 10.38
CA ARG A 629 0.10 -2.17 11.16
C ARG A 629 -0.41 -0.76 10.87
N ILE A 630 -0.49 0.07 11.91
CA ILE A 630 -0.84 1.49 11.79
C ILE A 630 0.46 2.29 11.91
N ASP A 631 1.11 2.55 10.78
CA ASP A 631 2.44 3.17 10.72
C ASP A 631 2.49 4.53 11.43
N ALA A 632 1.39 5.29 11.37
CA ALA A 632 1.23 6.56 12.06
C ALA A 632 1.44 6.49 13.59
N MET A 633 1.18 5.34 14.22
CA MET A 633 1.37 5.14 15.66
C MET A 633 2.83 5.08 16.09
N TYR A 634 3.75 4.90 15.14
CA TYR A 634 5.17 4.88 15.42
C TYR A 634 5.81 6.27 15.29
N VAL A 635 5.16 7.19 14.59
CA VAL A 635 5.67 8.55 14.41
C VAL A 635 5.54 9.34 15.72
N GLU A 636 6.60 10.05 16.14
CA GLU A 636 6.61 10.93 17.32
C GLU A 636 5.89 12.26 17.04
N SER A 637 4.61 12.18 16.65
CA SER A 637 3.75 13.34 16.40
C SER A 637 2.32 13.04 16.80
N TRP A 638 1.83 13.74 17.83
CA TRP A 638 0.44 13.64 18.30
C TRP A 638 -0.58 13.74 17.16
N ARG A 639 -0.41 14.73 16.26
CA ARG A 639 -1.33 14.96 15.14
C ARG A 639 -1.38 13.76 14.19
N ILE A 640 -0.22 13.19 13.86
CA ILE A 640 -0.13 12.01 12.97
C ILE A 640 -0.71 10.77 13.66
N GLN A 641 -0.41 10.57 14.94
CA GLN A 641 -0.97 9.47 15.72
C GLN A 641 -2.50 9.54 15.84
N GLN A 642 -3.09 10.74 15.96
CA GLN A 642 -4.55 10.89 15.93
C GLN A 642 -5.16 10.45 14.60
N GLU A 643 -4.54 10.78 13.46
CA GLU A 643 -4.97 10.28 12.16
C GLU A 643 -4.81 8.75 12.06
N GLY A 644 -3.76 8.19 12.64
CA GLY A 644 -3.57 6.73 12.75
C GLY A 644 -4.66 6.05 13.58
N ILE A 645 -5.08 6.65 14.69
CA ILE A 645 -6.19 6.13 15.51
C ILE A 645 -7.49 6.14 14.71
N LYS A 646 -7.79 7.22 13.98
CA LYS A 646 -8.96 7.27 13.09
C LYS A 646 -8.91 6.19 12.04
N GLU A 647 -7.76 6.03 11.38
CA GLU A 647 -7.57 4.96 10.39
C GLU A 647 -7.80 3.58 11.00
N GLY A 648 -7.22 3.29 12.17
CA GLY A 648 -7.35 2.01 12.83
C GLY A 648 -8.77 1.70 13.34
N ILE A 649 -9.57 2.72 13.68
CA ILE A 649 -11.00 2.56 14.00
C ILE A 649 -11.81 2.22 12.74
N ASN A 650 -11.45 2.81 11.60
CA ASN A 650 -12.22 2.68 10.36
C ASN A 650 -11.89 1.40 9.59
N LEU A 651 -10.63 0.97 9.68
CA LEU A 651 -10.10 -0.16 8.92
C LEU A 651 -10.90 -1.45 9.14
N PRO A 652 -11.28 -1.85 10.37
CA PRO A 652 -12.11 -3.03 10.58
C PRO A 652 -13.47 -2.96 9.88
N VAL A 653 -14.15 -1.82 9.95
CA VAL A 653 -15.51 -1.62 9.38
C VAL A 653 -15.47 -1.68 7.86
N GLN A 654 -14.56 -0.92 7.23
CA GLN A 654 -14.40 -0.92 5.77
C GLN A 654 -13.80 -2.22 5.25
N GLY A 655 -12.87 -2.81 6.01
CA GLY A 655 -12.24 -4.09 5.69
C GLY A 655 -13.25 -5.23 5.65
N THR A 656 -14.11 -5.33 6.66
CA THR A 656 -15.22 -6.31 6.64
C THR A 656 -16.15 -6.06 5.46
N ALA A 657 -16.48 -4.81 5.13
CA ALA A 657 -17.35 -4.50 3.99
C ALA A 657 -16.72 -4.95 2.66
N ALA A 658 -15.44 -4.66 2.46
CA ALA A 658 -14.72 -5.11 1.28
C ALA A 658 -14.65 -6.64 1.19
N GLU A 659 -14.40 -7.33 2.29
CA GLU A 659 -14.33 -8.79 2.32
C GLU A 659 -15.68 -9.44 2.04
N VAL A 660 -16.79 -8.86 2.52
CA VAL A 660 -18.16 -9.32 2.20
C VAL A 660 -18.41 -9.27 0.69
N VAL A 661 -18.10 -8.12 0.07
CA VAL A 661 -18.24 -7.94 -1.39
C VAL A 661 -17.40 -8.97 -2.14
N LYS A 662 -16.12 -9.14 -1.76
CA LYS A 662 -15.21 -10.11 -2.38
C LYS A 662 -15.74 -11.54 -2.26
N THR A 663 -16.24 -11.95 -1.09
CA THR A 663 -16.82 -13.27 -0.88
C THR A 663 -18.04 -13.51 -1.78
N VAL A 664 -18.92 -12.52 -1.91
CA VAL A 664 -20.08 -12.59 -2.82
C VAL A 664 -19.62 -12.70 -4.27
N MET A 665 -18.61 -11.93 -4.70
CA MET A 665 -18.05 -12.04 -6.05
C MET A 665 -17.49 -13.44 -6.33
N ILE A 666 -16.74 -14.01 -5.38
CA ILE A 666 -16.17 -15.37 -5.51
C ILE A 666 -17.29 -16.40 -5.69
N GLU A 667 -18.34 -16.32 -4.88
CA GLU A 667 -19.43 -17.28 -4.93
C GLU A 667 -20.25 -17.14 -6.21
N LEU A 668 -20.61 -15.92 -6.61
CA LEU A 668 -21.29 -15.67 -7.87
C LEU A 668 -20.47 -16.14 -9.08
N HIS A 669 -19.15 -15.96 -9.04
CA HIS A 669 -18.26 -16.46 -10.10
C HIS A 669 -18.28 -17.99 -10.21
N ARG A 670 -18.29 -18.71 -9.09
CA ARG A 670 -18.41 -20.19 -9.07
C ARG A 670 -19.71 -20.67 -9.70
N LEU A 671 -20.78 -19.87 -9.56
CA LEU A 671 -22.08 -20.12 -10.19
C LEU A 671 -22.17 -19.64 -11.64
N GLY A 672 -21.06 -19.15 -12.21
CA GLY A 672 -20.99 -18.70 -13.60
C GLY A 672 -21.61 -17.33 -13.86
N ALA A 673 -21.79 -16.50 -12.83
CA ALA A 673 -22.40 -15.18 -12.98
C ALA A 673 -21.58 -14.25 -13.90
N PRO A 674 -22.21 -13.59 -14.90
CA PRO A 674 -21.53 -12.76 -15.89
C PRO A 674 -21.26 -11.35 -15.37
N MET A 675 -20.45 -11.24 -14.31
CA MET A 675 -20.05 -9.94 -13.74
C MET A 675 -19.14 -9.17 -14.71
N VAL A 676 -19.41 -7.88 -14.88
CA VAL A 676 -18.67 -6.97 -15.77
C VAL A 676 -18.05 -5.78 -15.05
N LEU A 677 -18.65 -5.32 -13.94
CA LEU A 677 -18.16 -4.15 -13.20
C LEU A 677 -18.41 -4.28 -11.70
N GLN A 678 -17.45 -3.85 -10.89
CA GLN A 678 -17.56 -3.67 -9.45
C GLN A 678 -17.16 -2.24 -9.09
N VAL A 679 -18.06 -1.49 -8.47
CA VAL A 679 -17.82 -0.10 -8.04
C VAL A 679 -18.37 0.09 -6.64
N HIS A 680 -17.51 0.44 -5.68
CA HIS A 680 -17.88 0.61 -4.27
C HIS A 680 -18.52 -0.65 -3.65
N ASP A 681 -19.81 -0.63 -3.38
CA ASP A 681 -20.70 -1.67 -2.87
C ASP A 681 -21.58 -2.29 -3.97
N GLU A 682 -21.43 -1.82 -5.21
CA GLU A 682 -22.25 -2.21 -6.35
C GLU A 682 -21.54 -3.23 -7.26
N LEU A 683 -22.33 -4.15 -7.81
CA LEU A 683 -21.95 -5.09 -8.85
C LEU A 683 -22.90 -4.99 -10.05
N LEU A 684 -22.32 -5.01 -11.24
CA LEU A 684 -23.03 -5.00 -12.51
C LEU A 684 -22.79 -6.31 -13.25
N LEU A 685 -23.86 -6.91 -13.73
CA LEU A 685 -23.87 -8.15 -14.49
C LEU A 685 -24.51 -7.94 -15.85
N GLU A 686 -23.99 -8.60 -16.88
CA GLU A 686 -24.53 -8.55 -18.24
C GLU A 686 -25.21 -9.88 -18.56
N VAL A 687 -26.55 -9.92 -18.47
CA VAL A 687 -27.37 -11.14 -18.49
C VAL A 687 -28.23 -11.17 -19.76
N PRO A 688 -28.45 -12.33 -20.41
CA PRO A 688 -29.37 -12.42 -21.54
C PRO A 688 -30.73 -11.84 -21.20
N LYS A 689 -31.30 -11.03 -22.12
CA LYS A 689 -32.53 -10.26 -21.86
C LYS A 689 -33.71 -11.13 -21.43
N LYS A 690 -33.79 -12.36 -21.94
CA LYS A 690 -34.83 -13.35 -21.60
C LYS A 690 -34.77 -13.84 -20.15
N ASP A 691 -33.57 -13.83 -19.55
CA ASP A 691 -33.32 -14.42 -18.22
C ASP A 691 -33.22 -13.32 -17.14
N ALA A 692 -33.11 -12.04 -17.52
CA ALA A 692 -32.78 -10.94 -16.62
C ALA A 692 -33.72 -10.80 -15.40
N VAL A 693 -35.03 -10.99 -15.59
CA VAL A 693 -36.01 -10.87 -14.49
C VAL A 693 -35.84 -12.00 -13.47
N GLU A 694 -35.80 -13.25 -13.93
CA GLU A 694 -35.59 -14.42 -13.06
C GLU A 694 -34.23 -14.34 -12.36
N TYR A 695 -33.19 -13.96 -13.09
CA TYR A 695 -31.85 -13.80 -12.55
C TYR A 695 -31.79 -12.72 -11.44
N SER A 696 -32.52 -11.61 -11.61
CA SER A 696 -32.60 -10.54 -10.60
C SER A 696 -33.28 -11.00 -9.31
N GLN A 697 -34.33 -11.82 -9.42
CA GLN A 697 -35.04 -12.37 -8.26
C GLN A 697 -34.17 -13.38 -7.53
N TRP A 698 -33.52 -14.27 -8.29
CA TRP A 698 -32.55 -15.21 -7.75
C TRP A 698 -31.42 -14.50 -7.01
N LEU A 699 -30.82 -13.45 -7.59
CA LEU A 699 -29.80 -12.67 -6.89
C LEU A 699 -30.32 -12.11 -5.57
N LYS A 700 -31.50 -11.50 -5.57
CA LYS A 700 -32.11 -10.87 -4.38
C LYS A 700 -32.34 -11.86 -3.24
N GLU A 701 -32.69 -13.10 -3.55
CA GLU A 701 -32.92 -14.16 -2.58
C GLU A 701 -31.62 -14.85 -2.15
N TYR A 702 -30.72 -15.08 -3.10
CA TYR A 702 -29.52 -15.90 -2.89
C TYR A 702 -28.37 -15.12 -2.27
N VAL A 703 -28.04 -13.92 -2.76
CA VAL A 703 -26.89 -13.14 -2.27
C VAL A 703 -26.87 -12.95 -0.74
N PRO A 704 -28.00 -12.64 -0.07
CA PRO A 704 -28.02 -12.46 1.38
C PRO A 704 -27.70 -13.75 2.17
N THR A 705 -27.77 -14.92 1.52
CA THR A 705 -27.46 -16.23 2.13
C THR A 705 -25.97 -16.58 2.11
N ILE A 706 -25.18 -15.89 1.26
CA ILE A 706 -23.74 -16.18 1.08
C ILE A 706 -22.95 -15.82 2.33
N VAL A 707 -23.27 -14.70 2.97
CA VAL A 707 -22.54 -14.18 4.13
C VAL A 707 -23.51 -13.78 5.24
N THR A 708 -23.29 -14.31 6.43
CA THR A 708 -23.93 -13.86 7.67
C THR A 708 -22.85 -13.73 8.74
N ILE A 709 -22.83 -12.59 9.44
CA ILE A 709 -21.85 -12.32 10.50
C ILE A 709 -22.62 -11.87 11.74
N ASN A 710 -22.50 -12.63 12.84
CA ASN A 710 -23.23 -12.34 14.09
C ASN A 710 -24.74 -12.12 13.86
N ASP A 711 -25.38 -13.01 13.10
CA ASP A 711 -26.80 -12.97 12.70
C ASP A 711 -27.22 -11.76 11.84
N VAL A 712 -26.27 -10.92 11.43
CA VAL A 712 -26.53 -9.83 10.48
C VAL A 712 -26.35 -10.34 9.05
N GLN A 713 -27.43 -10.22 8.28
CA GLN A 713 -27.48 -10.49 6.84
C GLN A 713 -27.15 -9.24 6.01
N PHE A 714 -26.73 -9.47 4.77
CA PHE A 714 -26.36 -8.44 3.80
C PHE A 714 -27.31 -8.44 2.59
N PRO A 715 -28.54 -7.90 2.73
CA PRO A 715 -29.49 -7.76 1.65
C PRO A 715 -29.00 -6.82 0.56
N ILE A 716 -29.55 -7.01 -0.64
CA ILE A 716 -29.23 -6.22 -1.82
C ILE A 716 -30.49 -5.63 -2.45
N ASP A 717 -30.34 -4.44 -3.02
CA ASP A 717 -31.30 -3.84 -3.93
C ASP A 717 -30.89 -4.19 -5.37
N VAL A 718 -31.84 -4.64 -6.19
CA VAL A 718 -31.58 -5.13 -7.55
C VAL A 718 -32.40 -4.34 -8.58
N SER A 719 -31.79 -4.01 -9.70
CA SER A 719 -32.40 -3.28 -10.82
C SER A 719 -31.96 -3.85 -12.17
N ILE A 720 -32.80 -3.63 -13.19
CA ILE A 720 -32.57 -4.11 -14.57
C ILE A 720 -32.76 -2.94 -15.53
N GLY A 721 -31.87 -2.79 -16.50
CA GLY A 721 -31.90 -1.68 -17.45
C GLY A 721 -31.01 -1.91 -18.66
N ASP A 722 -31.08 -0.98 -19.61
CA ASP A 722 -30.28 -1.02 -20.85
C ASP A 722 -28.91 -0.36 -20.68
N ASN A 723 -28.76 0.54 -19.70
CA ASN A 723 -27.51 1.22 -19.40
C ASN A 723 -27.30 1.38 -17.88
N TRP A 724 -26.05 1.66 -17.51
CA TRP A 724 -25.65 1.74 -16.10
C TRP A 724 -26.38 2.87 -15.38
N TYR A 725 -26.71 3.96 -16.06
CA TYR A 725 -27.49 5.07 -15.49
C TYR A 725 -28.91 4.65 -15.11
N GLU A 726 -29.63 3.92 -15.97
CA GLU A 726 -30.99 3.43 -15.69
C GLU A 726 -31.06 2.53 -14.46
N VAL A 727 -30.09 1.62 -14.32
CA VAL A 727 -30.03 0.70 -13.18
C VAL A 727 -29.52 1.35 -11.90
N SER A 728 -28.98 2.57 -11.97
CA SER A 728 -28.49 3.32 -10.82
C SER A 728 -29.56 4.22 -10.19
N LYS A 729 -30.75 4.34 -10.80
CA LYS A 729 -31.84 5.22 -10.36
C LYS A 729 -32.70 4.67 -9.23
#